data_AF-A0A6J8CUD9-F1
#
_entry.id   AF-A0A6J8CUD9-F1
#
_cell.length_a   1.000
_cell.length_b   1.000
_cell.length_c   1.000
_cell.angle_alpha   90.00
_cell.angle_beta   90.00
_cell.angle_gamma   90.00
#
_symmetry.space_group_name_H-M   'P 1'
#
loop_
_entity.id
_entity.type
_entity.pdbx_description
1 polymer ?
#
loop_
_entity_poly.entity_id
_entity_poly.type
_entity_poly.pdbx_seq_one_letter_code
_entity_poly.pdbx_strand_id
1 'polypeptide(L)'
;MFLLRNLQFECFVFKAKETPQPEENILYDYVDADRFWEQISLEIVARGFIAAKETPQPEENILYDYVDADRFWEQISLEIVARGFIAAKETPQPEENILYDYVDADRFWEQISLEIVARGFIAAKETPQPEENILYDYVDADRFWEQISLEIVARGFIAEQRVQTKQRIATQTEHMFGTETQTEHMFGTETQTEHMFGTENTNRTHVWIGTLLKTIVCVGIATAYPNFKDILPNGNEVPHPCKANYLWHGVGHNNPLGGGSRNQFGLDFKATGLSWTLELCRKDSDGDGRTNGEELGDPDCVWKQGNLPSRLTDITHPGVCTLSDGSICDADKGWIDCQVEDGLKNCNVMKEPETLNTTIRFPETAVPAEETTYSCMIFNLPSDQDYHLVAYEPYIDNEMVMHHILIYGCDPNEDPVPDEQLNTVTKCGMGAGGSCNKLIGLWAVGFSGYCIDGPMGFRFGQNGFKQAALEFHWNNPQLVADWKDSSGVTLYYTPKLRANDAAIMQTGQSHIEIPPGQQSYTVVGKCHSECSRKLIQAPINIFWATNHMHYLGHEMSIQVYRDGVFYTELTNDAIYNYDSPVENKYSTAVQVLPGDEIVTTCKFKSLSRPKTTFYGDATSDEMCFGFMAFYPAANMPFSTCTAWKDIPTCNLWLTQEHNDCKWADFILINVNDTKRVKDEVMANCKPFGNCLSECKATLQVLFAEHPCMKGDVYELIKQMAIQLDNKEMQGFIVAVDSCKAEMAADLYLQNLQNDNTNGSDRLGSISSLLVSLIVYMMIK
;
A
#
# COMPACT_ATOMS: atom_id res chain seq x y z
N MET A 1 37.74 40.52 29.24
CA MET A 1 38.91 40.69 28.34
C MET A 1 39.92 39.53 28.35
N PHE A 2 40.25 38.86 29.47
CA PHE A 2 41.33 37.85 29.49
C PHE A 2 40.98 36.45 28.91
N LEU A 3 39.74 36.25 28.41
CA LEU A 3 39.25 34.99 27.82
C LEU A 3 39.21 35.00 26.28
N LEU A 4 39.53 36.13 25.63
CA LEU A 4 39.37 36.33 24.18
C LEU A 4 40.68 36.14 23.40
N ARG A 5 41.31 34.95 23.50
CA ARG A 5 42.55 34.63 22.75
C ARG A 5 42.67 33.23 22.13
N ASN A 6 41.74 32.31 22.40
CA ASN A 6 41.81 30.92 21.91
C ASN A 6 40.63 30.50 20.99
N LEU A 7 40.02 31.45 20.28
CA LEU A 7 39.06 31.17 19.20
C LEU A 7 39.57 31.82 17.91
N GLN A 8 40.16 31.01 17.03
CA GLN A 8 40.42 31.40 15.65
C GLN A 8 39.18 31.05 14.81
N PHE A 9 38.46 32.08 14.35
CA PHE A 9 37.43 31.97 13.32
C PHE A 9 37.82 32.83 12.11
N GLU A 10 38.83 32.35 11.39
CA GLU A 10 39.04 32.66 9.97
C GLU A 10 38.44 31.47 9.17
N CYS A 11 37.81 31.64 8.00
CA CYS A 11 37.47 32.86 7.27
C CYS A 11 36.28 32.59 6.35
N PHE A 12 35.35 33.55 6.19
CA PHE A 12 34.35 33.52 5.11
C PHE A 12 34.10 34.91 4.49
N VAL A 13 34.12 35.98 5.31
CA VAL A 13 33.89 37.37 4.87
C VAL A 13 34.89 37.86 3.82
N PHE A 14 36.13 37.37 3.84
CA PHE A 14 37.19 37.89 2.94
C PHE A 14 37.00 37.57 1.46
N LYS A 15 36.26 36.51 1.12
CA LYS A 15 36.11 36.08 -0.29
C LYS A 15 35.19 36.99 -1.13
N ALA A 16 34.35 37.82 -0.49
CA ALA A 16 33.46 38.75 -1.17
C ALA A 16 34.15 40.06 -1.65
N LYS A 17 35.40 40.31 -1.24
CA LYS A 17 36.15 41.54 -1.59
C LYS A 17 37.15 41.37 -2.74
N GLU A 18 37.31 40.17 -3.27
CA GLU A 18 38.18 39.89 -4.43
C GLU A 18 37.41 39.64 -5.74
N THR A 19 36.06 39.54 -5.67
CA THR A 19 35.19 39.51 -6.85
C THR A 19 35.19 40.87 -7.57
N PRO A 20 35.51 40.93 -8.88
CA PRO A 20 35.36 42.16 -9.66
C PRO A 20 33.87 42.49 -9.80
N GLN A 21 33.52 43.77 -9.58
CA GLN A 21 32.15 44.31 -9.43
C GLN A 21 31.45 43.93 -8.11
N PRO A 22 31.75 44.65 -6.99
CA PRO A 22 31.09 44.43 -5.70
C PRO A 22 29.65 44.94 -5.63
N GLU A 23 29.28 45.91 -6.50
CA GLU A 23 28.01 46.65 -6.44
C GLU A 23 26.79 45.84 -6.88
N GLU A 24 26.97 44.67 -7.49
CA GLU A 24 25.88 43.72 -7.81
C GLU A 24 25.69 42.66 -6.71
N ASN A 25 26.47 42.70 -5.63
CA ASN A 25 26.34 41.76 -4.53
C ASN A 25 25.36 42.27 -3.46
N ILE A 26 24.14 41.73 -3.48
CA ILE A 26 23.00 42.04 -2.59
C ILE A 26 23.33 42.01 -1.08
N LEU A 27 24.43 41.36 -0.67
CA LEU A 27 24.91 41.34 0.71
C LEU A 27 25.68 42.61 1.13
N TYR A 28 26.08 43.48 0.21
CA TYR A 28 26.86 44.67 0.53
C TYR A 28 26.04 45.76 1.26
N ASP A 29 24.75 45.88 0.93
CA ASP A 29 23.82 46.83 1.56
C ASP A 29 23.38 46.42 2.98
N TYR A 30 23.56 45.15 3.36
CA TYR A 30 23.02 44.58 4.60
C TYR A 30 24.01 44.52 5.79
N VAL A 31 25.27 44.90 5.59
CA VAL A 31 26.31 44.88 6.64
C VAL A 31 26.56 46.30 7.16
N ASP A 32 25.55 46.91 7.77
CA ASP A 32 25.75 48.08 8.61
C ASP A 32 26.38 47.66 9.97
N ALA A 33 27.27 48.50 10.49
CA ALA A 33 28.17 48.17 11.60
C ALA A 33 27.45 48.00 12.95
N ASP A 34 26.25 48.59 13.10
CA ASP A 34 25.52 48.56 14.37
C ASP A 34 24.97 47.16 14.70
N ARG A 35 24.55 46.37 13.70
CA ARG A 35 24.09 44.98 13.92
C ARG A 35 25.18 44.04 14.45
N PHE A 36 26.45 44.36 14.23
CA PHE A 36 27.57 43.60 14.79
C PHE A 36 27.66 43.76 16.32
N TRP A 37 27.22 44.91 16.86
CA TRP A 37 27.12 45.12 18.31
C TRP A 37 25.83 44.54 18.91
N GLU A 38 24.73 44.50 18.15
CA GLU A 38 23.47 43.90 18.62
C GLU A 38 23.61 42.38 18.90
N GLN A 39 24.31 41.61 18.05
CA GLN A 39 24.55 40.17 18.33
C GLN A 39 25.37 39.91 19.61
N ILE A 40 26.32 40.78 19.95
CA ILE A 40 27.12 40.66 21.18
C ILE A 40 26.23 40.81 22.43
N SER A 41 25.18 41.64 22.36
CA SER A 41 24.23 41.84 23.46
C SER A 41 23.43 40.57 23.78
N LEU A 42 22.94 39.86 22.76
CA LEU A 42 22.13 38.64 22.95
C LEU A 42 22.87 37.55 23.72
N GLU A 43 24.14 37.27 23.39
CA GLU A 43 24.90 36.21 24.07
C GLU A 43 25.32 36.63 25.49
N ILE A 44 25.53 37.93 25.74
CA ILE A 44 25.77 38.46 27.09
C ILE A 44 24.52 38.35 27.96
N VAL A 45 23.34 38.73 27.44
CA VAL A 45 22.06 38.63 28.15
C VAL A 45 21.72 37.17 28.47
N ALA A 46 21.83 36.25 27.50
CA ALA A 46 21.57 34.83 27.71
C ALA A 46 22.49 34.21 28.79
N ARG A 47 23.79 34.52 28.76
CA ARG A 47 24.75 34.09 29.80
C ARG A 47 24.47 34.77 31.15
N GLY A 48 23.96 35.99 31.16
CA GLY A 48 23.53 36.72 32.35
C GLY A 48 22.31 36.08 33.05
N PHE A 49 21.29 35.68 32.29
CA PHE A 49 20.13 34.94 32.82
C PHE A 49 20.52 33.58 33.41
N ILE A 50 21.47 32.86 32.78
CA ILE A 50 21.99 31.60 33.31
C ILE A 50 22.74 31.84 34.63
N ALA A 51 23.60 32.86 34.70
CA ALA A 51 24.33 33.20 35.93
C ALA A 51 23.43 33.66 37.08
N ALA A 52 22.35 34.39 36.79
CA ALA A 52 21.36 34.85 37.78
C ALA A 52 20.72 33.70 38.56
N LYS A 53 20.55 32.54 37.91
CA LYS A 53 19.88 31.36 38.46
C LYS A 53 20.70 30.64 39.55
N GLU A 54 22.00 30.95 39.68
CA GLU A 54 22.91 30.34 40.66
C GLU A 54 23.26 31.28 41.83
N THR A 55 22.76 32.52 41.84
CA THR A 55 23.01 33.50 42.91
C THR A 55 21.94 33.51 44.03
N PRO A 56 22.30 33.71 45.32
CA PRO A 56 21.36 33.52 46.43
C PRO A 56 20.23 34.56 46.59
N GLN A 57 20.28 35.69 45.88
CA GLN A 57 19.24 36.73 45.88
C GLN A 57 19.09 37.29 44.45
N PRO A 58 18.02 36.95 43.71
CA PRO A 58 17.88 37.35 42.29
C PRO A 58 17.52 38.82 42.07
N GLU A 59 16.90 39.47 43.05
CA GLU A 59 16.13 40.72 42.89
C GLU A 59 16.99 41.98 42.71
N GLU A 60 18.30 41.93 42.96
CA GLU A 60 19.23 43.05 42.69
C GLU A 60 19.88 42.99 41.28
N ASN A 61 19.43 42.09 40.40
CA ASN A 61 20.06 41.89 39.11
C ASN A 61 19.60 42.90 38.03
N ILE A 62 20.43 43.93 37.83
CA ILE A 62 20.30 45.04 36.86
C ILE A 62 20.06 44.66 35.38
N LEU A 63 20.07 43.38 35.01
CA LEU A 63 19.75 42.92 33.66
C LEU A 63 18.27 42.95 33.30
N TYR A 64 17.35 43.03 34.29
CA TYR A 64 15.91 43.08 34.04
C TYR A 64 15.44 44.37 33.33
N ASP A 65 16.12 45.51 33.55
CA ASP A 65 15.75 46.81 32.96
C ASP A 65 16.16 46.98 31.48
N TYR A 66 16.90 46.02 30.90
CA TYR A 66 17.58 46.19 29.60
C TYR A 66 17.10 45.29 28.46
N VAL A 67 16.04 44.49 28.67
CA VAL A 67 15.49 43.60 27.64
C VAL A 67 14.14 44.15 27.13
N ASP A 68 14.21 44.93 26.06
CA ASP A 68 13.05 45.34 25.28
C ASP A 68 12.48 44.10 24.53
N ALA A 69 11.29 43.66 24.95
CA ALA A 69 10.73 42.38 24.53
C ALA A 69 10.31 42.35 23.05
N ASP A 70 9.85 43.48 22.50
CA ASP A 70 9.38 43.55 21.11
C ASP A 70 10.57 43.39 20.14
N ARG A 71 11.71 44.00 20.46
CA ARG A 71 12.98 43.83 19.73
C ARG A 71 13.51 42.39 19.76
N PHE A 72 13.24 41.62 20.81
CA PHE A 72 13.64 40.21 20.91
C PHE A 72 12.85 39.34 19.92
N TRP A 73 11.55 39.58 19.76
CA TRP A 73 10.70 38.82 18.85
C TRP A 73 10.90 39.17 17.36
N GLU A 74 11.18 40.43 17.03
CA GLU A 74 11.55 40.81 15.64
C GLU A 74 12.82 40.08 15.15
N GLN A 75 13.84 39.90 16.00
CA GLN A 75 15.12 39.34 15.57
C GLN A 75 15.09 37.83 15.33
N ILE A 76 14.36 37.05 16.14
CA ILE A 76 14.15 35.60 15.89
C ILE A 76 13.40 35.39 14.58
N SER A 77 12.39 36.22 14.32
CA SER A 77 11.57 36.20 13.10
C SER A 77 12.42 36.36 11.84
N LEU A 78 13.36 37.32 11.86
CA LEU A 78 14.27 37.59 10.75
C LEU A 78 15.25 36.45 10.45
N GLU A 79 15.77 35.75 11.47
CA GLU A 79 16.74 34.68 11.23
C GLU A 79 16.10 33.43 10.59
N ILE A 80 14.85 33.12 10.95
CA ILE A 80 14.10 32.01 10.36
C ILE A 80 13.76 32.30 8.90
N VAL A 81 13.29 33.52 8.59
CA VAL A 81 13.03 33.94 7.20
C VAL A 81 14.31 33.92 6.35
N ALA A 82 15.44 34.38 6.89
CA ALA A 82 16.73 34.34 6.18
C ALA A 82 17.16 32.90 5.83
N ARG A 83 16.95 31.93 6.73
CA ARG A 83 17.24 30.51 6.46
C ARG A 83 16.33 29.92 5.36
N GLY A 84 15.06 30.34 5.30
CA GLY A 84 14.14 30.00 4.20
C GLY A 84 14.63 30.51 2.83
N PHE A 85 15.05 31.78 2.77
CA PHE A 85 15.59 32.37 1.54
C PHE A 85 16.92 31.77 1.08
N ILE A 86 17.76 31.26 2.00
CA ILE A 86 18.99 30.55 1.64
C ILE A 86 18.64 29.20 0.96
N ALA A 87 17.74 28.42 1.56
CA ALA A 87 17.29 27.16 0.96
C ALA A 87 16.62 27.37 -0.42
N ALA A 88 15.89 28.46 -0.59
CA ALA A 88 15.25 28.85 -1.85
C ALA A 88 16.22 29.22 -2.99
N LYS A 89 17.52 29.43 -2.70
CA LYS A 89 18.53 29.89 -3.67
C LYS A 89 19.43 28.79 -4.21
N GLU A 90 19.39 27.58 -3.63
CA GLU A 90 20.20 26.43 -4.07
C GLU A 90 19.46 25.48 -5.02
N THR A 91 18.18 25.75 -5.33
CA THR A 91 17.37 24.99 -6.30
C THR A 91 17.60 25.45 -7.76
N PRO A 92 17.58 24.55 -8.77
CA PRO A 92 18.05 24.89 -10.13
C PRO A 92 17.17 25.85 -10.96
N GLN A 93 15.93 26.15 -10.53
CA GLN A 93 15.06 27.16 -11.14
C GLN A 93 14.34 27.94 -10.02
N PRO A 94 14.72 29.20 -9.73
CA PRO A 94 14.17 29.95 -8.60
C PRO A 94 12.72 30.43 -8.78
N GLU A 95 12.23 30.51 -10.02
CA GLU A 95 10.96 31.19 -10.35
C GLU A 95 9.71 30.30 -10.19
N GLU A 96 9.87 29.01 -9.87
CA GLU A 96 8.77 28.08 -9.51
C GLU A 96 8.65 27.87 -7.98
N ASN A 97 9.30 28.69 -7.15
CA ASN A 97 9.33 28.47 -5.70
C ASN A 97 8.04 28.97 -5.00
N ILE A 98 7.12 28.03 -4.78
CA ILE A 98 5.81 28.17 -4.10
C ILE A 98 5.81 28.93 -2.75
N LEU A 99 6.97 29.13 -2.12
CA LEU A 99 7.10 30.00 -0.94
C LEU A 99 6.77 31.47 -1.19
N TYR A 100 6.62 31.92 -2.45
CA TYR A 100 6.18 33.28 -2.76
C TYR A 100 4.65 33.49 -2.69
N ASP A 101 3.85 32.45 -2.95
CA ASP A 101 2.38 32.54 -3.04
C ASP A 101 1.63 32.00 -1.80
N TYR A 102 2.27 31.16 -0.98
CA TYR A 102 1.60 30.43 0.11
C TYR A 102 1.74 31.01 1.52
N VAL A 103 2.31 32.21 1.68
CA VAL A 103 2.49 32.85 2.99
C VAL A 103 1.24 33.63 3.40
N ASP A 104 0.18 32.90 3.78
CA ASP A 104 -0.89 33.42 4.65
C ASP A 104 -0.31 33.62 6.06
N ALA A 105 0.40 34.73 6.24
CA ALA A 105 1.34 34.95 7.34
C ALA A 105 0.72 34.77 8.72
N ASP A 106 -0.50 35.27 8.91
CA ASP A 106 -1.17 35.36 10.22
C ASP A 106 -1.32 33.99 10.88
N ARG A 107 -1.63 32.94 10.10
CA ARG A 107 -1.77 31.56 10.62
C ARG A 107 -0.47 30.91 11.06
N PHE A 108 0.67 31.31 10.49
CA PHE A 108 1.98 30.82 10.94
C PHE A 108 2.36 31.43 12.30
N TRP A 109 2.02 32.71 12.51
CA TRP A 109 2.26 33.42 13.77
C TRP A 109 1.36 32.94 14.92
N GLU A 110 0.09 32.61 14.66
CA GLU A 110 -0.82 32.10 15.70
C GLU A 110 -0.34 30.80 16.36
N GLN A 111 0.13 29.82 15.57
CA GLN A 111 0.49 28.49 16.11
C GLN A 111 1.74 28.52 17.00
N ILE A 112 2.80 29.22 16.57
CA ILE A 112 4.06 29.27 17.33
C ILE A 112 3.88 30.04 18.66
N SER A 113 3.06 31.08 18.65
CA SER A 113 2.75 31.88 19.85
C SER A 113 2.12 31.03 20.97
N LEU A 114 1.17 30.14 20.63
CA LEU A 114 0.45 29.31 21.60
C LEU A 114 1.36 28.31 22.33
N GLU A 115 2.27 27.63 21.62
CA GLU A 115 3.11 26.61 22.25
C GLU A 115 4.13 27.22 23.23
N ILE A 116 4.63 28.43 22.92
CA ILE A 116 5.55 29.18 23.77
C ILE A 116 4.84 29.68 25.03
N VAL A 117 3.64 30.25 24.90
CA VAL A 117 2.83 30.71 26.06
C VAL A 117 2.48 29.55 26.99
N ALA A 118 2.10 28.38 26.45
CA ALA A 118 1.81 27.19 27.24
C ALA A 118 3.02 26.72 28.06
N ARG A 119 4.22 26.71 27.45
CA ARG A 119 5.48 26.38 28.14
C ARG A 119 5.84 27.42 29.20
N GLY A 120 5.55 28.70 28.96
CA GLY A 120 5.70 29.79 29.92
C GLY A 120 4.82 29.62 31.17
N PHE A 121 3.54 29.30 31.01
CA PHE A 121 2.62 29.06 32.14
C PHE A 121 3.01 27.83 32.98
N ILE A 122 3.55 26.78 32.37
CA ILE A 122 4.07 25.62 33.09
C ILE A 122 5.25 26.02 33.97
N ALA A 123 6.22 26.76 33.42
CA ALA A 123 7.38 27.25 34.18
C ALA A 123 7.00 28.24 35.29
N ALA A 124 6.02 29.13 35.05
CA ALA A 124 5.52 30.07 36.05
C ALA A 124 4.95 29.38 37.30
N LYS A 125 4.24 28.26 37.09
CA LYS A 125 3.54 27.51 38.15
C LYS A 125 4.46 26.73 39.10
N GLU A 126 5.74 26.56 38.74
CA GLU A 126 6.76 25.89 39.56
C GLU A 126 7.58 26.87 40.43
N THR A 127 7.25 28.16 40.41
CA THR A 127 7.93 29.18 41.25
C THR A 127 7.31 29.30 42.65
N PRO A 128 8.06 29.74 43.69
CA PRO A 128 7.59 29.69 45.09
C PRO A 128 6.40 30.61 45.43
N GLN A 129 6.13 31.65 44.63
CA GLN A 129 4.97 32.53 44.74
C GLN A 129 4.43 32.82 43.32
N PRO A 130 3.49 32.00 42.81
CA PRO A 130 3.01 32.13 41.43
C PRO A 130 2.19 33.41 41.16
N GLU A 131 1.69 34.05 42.21
CA GLU A 131 0.65 35.08 42.17
C GLU A 131 1.18 36.51 41.93
N GLU A 132 2.51 36.69 41.92
CA GLU A 132 3.19 37.94 41.52
C GLU A 132 3.76 37.86 40.08
N ASN A 133 3.43 36.81 39.32
CA ASN A 133 3.94 36.63 37.96
C ASN A 133 3.09 37.40 36.93
N ILE A 134 3.72 38.38 36.27
CA ILE A 134 3.16 39.26 35.23
C ILE A 134 2.34 38.54 34.13
N LEU A 135 2.60 37.26 33.86
CA LEU A 135 1.79 36.46 32.94
C LEU A 135 0.30 36.35 33.33
N TYR A 136 -0.04 36.51 34.62
CA TYR A 136 -1.44 36.44 35.09
C TYR A 136 -2.26 37.72 34.84
N ASP A 137 -1.63 38.90 34.75
CA ASP A 137 -2.34 40.17 34.52
C ASP A 137 -2.78 40.36 33.04
N TYR A 138 -2.19 39.61 32.12
CA TYR A 138 -2.35 39.79 30.66
C TYR A 138 -3.16 38.70 29.94
N VAL A 139 -3.68 37.71 30.66
CA VAL A 139 -4.56 36.68 30.09
C VAL A 139 -6.00 36.87 30.56
N ASP A 140 -6.87 37.29 29.63
CA ASP A 140 -8.31 37.40 29.87
C ASP A 140 -8.91 36.03 30.25
N ALA A 141 -9.29 35.90 31.52
CA ALA A 141 -9.62 34.63 32.15
C ALA A 141 -10.84 33.95 31.52
N ASP A 142 -11.82 34.71 31.02
CA ASP A 142 -13.04 34.13 30.42
C ASP A 142 -12.71 33.41 29.11
N ARG A 143 -11.77 33.95 28.31
CA ARG A 143 -11.25 33.30 27.09
C ARG A 143 -10.44 32.04 27.40
N PHE A 144 -9.68 32.06 28.49
CA PHE A 144 -8.91 30.90 28.96
C PHE A 144 -9.83 29.74 29.40
N TRP A 145 -10.94 30.06 30.09
CA TRP A 145 -11.92 29.06 30.52
C TRP A 145 -12.82 28.53 29.39
N GLU A 146 -13.11 29.32 28.34
CA GLU A 146 -13.74 28.78 27.12
C GLU A 146 -12.88 27.69 26.46
N GLN A 147 -11.57 27.91 26.32
CA GLN A 147 -10.69 26.90 25.71
C GLN A 147 -10.42 25.70 26.62
N ILE A 148 -10.30 25.88 27.94
CA ILE A 148 -10.23 24.75 28.88
C ILE A 148 -11.52 23.92 28.85
N SER A 149 -12.68 24.52 28.58
CA SER A 149 -13.95 23.79 28.45
C SER A 149 -13.92 22.80 27.26
N LEU A 150 -13.33 23.19 26.12
CA LEU A 150 -13.06 22.28 25.00
C LEU A 150 -12.07 21.17 25.38
N GLU A 151 -11.01 21.49 26.13
CA GLU A 151 -10.05 20.47 26.58
C GLU A 151 -10.67 19.49 27.60
N ILE A 152 -11.61 19.94 28.45
CA ILE A 152 -12.36 19.09 29.37
C ILE A 152 -13.31 18.15 28.60
N VAL A 153 -13.96 18.62 27.53
CA VAL A 153 -14.78 17.75 26.65
C VAL A 153 -13.91 16.70 25.95
N ALA A 154 -12.76 17.09 25.41
CA ALA A 154 -11.81 16.16 24.80
C ALA A 154 -11.24 15.14 25.81
N ARG A 155 -10.88 15.59 27.01
CA ARG A 155 -10.42 14.73 28.12
C ARG A 155 -11.55 13.84 28.65
N GLY A 156 -12.81 14.24 28.54
CA GLY A 156 -13.99 13.41 28.83
C GLY A 156 -14.08 12.19 27.91
N PHE A 157 -13.97 12.40 26.60
CA PHE A 157 -13.90 11.31 25.61
C PHE A 157 -12.73 10.34 25.88
N ILE A 158 -11.57 10.87 26.25
CA ILE A 158 -10.39 10.07 26.61
C ILE A 158 -10.57 9.34 27.96
N ALA A 159 -11.35 9.88 28.89
CA ALA A 159 -11.66 9.25 30.17
C ALA A 159 -12.58 8.03 30.00
N GLU A 160 -13.60 8.11 29.14
CA GLU A 160 -14.54 7.02 28.91
C GLU A 160 -13.85 5.77 28.32
N GLN A 161 -12.96 5.95 27.33
CA GLN A 161 -12.12 4.85 26.85
C GLN A 161 -11.20 4.27 27.95
N ARG A 162 -10.62 5.12 28.80
CA ARG A 162 -9.70 4.69 29.88
C ARG A 162 -10.36 3.95 31.03
N VAL A 163 -11.67 4.09 31.25
CA VAL A 163 -12.42 3.27 32.23
C VAL A 163 -12.53 1.82 31.74
N GLN A 164 -12.88 1.60 30.47
CA GLN A 164 -13.03 0.24 29.92
C GLN A 164 -11.68 -0.51 29.84
N THR A 165 -10.56 0.17 29.52
CA THR A 165 -9.24 -0.49 29.50
C THR A 165 -8.75 -0.92 30.89
N LYS A 166 -9.08 -0.16 31.96
CA LYS A 166 -8.59 -0.46 33.31
C LYS A 166 -9.23 -1.68 33.97
N GLN A 167 -10.35 -2.21 33.45
CA GLN A 167 -10.98 -3.42 33.97
C GLN A 167 -10.43 -4.75 33.41
N ARG A 168 -9.46 -4.72 32.48
CA ARG A 168 -8.80 -5.94 31.94
C ARG A 168 -7.34 -6.15 32.38
N ILE A 169 -6.74 -5.25 33.17
CA ILE A 169 -5.35 -5.39 33.67
C ILE A 169 -5.35 -5.41 35.21
N ALA A 170 -6.09 -6.36 35.79
CA ALA A 170 -6.13 -6.62 37.23
C ALA A 170 -6.23 -8.12 37.59
N THR A 171 -6.32 -9.02 36.61
CA THR A 171 -6.67 -10.43 36.82
C THR A 171 -5.96 -11.40 35.86
N GLN A 172 -4.63 -11.37 35.79
CA GLN A 172 -3.84 -12.58 35.46
C GLN A 172 -2.35 -12.54 35.88
N THR A 173 -2.05 -11.95 37.05
CA THR A 173 -0.73 -12.07 37.69
C THR A 173 -0.85 -12.78 39.04
N GLU A 174 -1.33 -14.04 39.04
CA GLU A 174 -1.13 -15.02 40.13
C GLU A 174 -1.79 -16.36 39.77
N HIS A 175 -0.98 -17.40 39.47
CA HIS A 175 -1.42 -18.81 39.53
C HIS A 175 -0.23 -19.79 39.61
N MET A 176 0.56 -19.69 40.68
CA MET A 176 1.61 -20.61 41.17
C MET A 176 2.18 -19.95 42.45
N PHE A 177 2.13 -20.46 43.69
CA PHE A 177 1.61 -21.68 44.35
C PHE A 177 1.12 -21.26 45.78
N GLY A 178 0.43 -22.04 46.63
CA GLY A 178 -0.07 -23.43 46.60
C GLY A 178 -0.49 -23.92 48.01
N THR A 179 -0.84 -25.21 48.14
CA THR A 179 -1.04 -26.02 49.38
C THR A 179 -2.08 -25.63 50.46
N GLU A 180 -3.02 -26.58 50.69
CA GLU A 180 -3.61 -27.05 51.96
C GLU A 180 -4.37 -26.13 52.95
N THR A 181 -5.66 -26.46 53.21
CA THR A 181 -6.13 -27.09 54.47
C THR A 181 -7.61 -27.57 54.37
N GLN A 182 -8.18 -28.20 55.42
CA GLN A 182 -9.42 -29.00 55.38
C GLN A 182 -10.59 -28.45 56.24
N THR A 183 -11.81 -28.98 56.00
CA THR A 183 -12.98 -29.11 56.93
C THR A 183 -13.70 -27.82 57.41
N GLU A 184 -15.01 -27.77 57.73
CA GLU A 184 -16.07 -28.81 57.83
C GLU A 184 -17.52 -28.24 57.67
N HIS A 185 -18.50 -29.11 57.37
CA HIS A 185 -19.98 -28.94 57.53
C HIS A 185 -20.72 -27.85 56.70
N MET A 186 -22.02 -27.96 56.31
CA MET A 186 -23.06 -29.02 56.37
C MET A 186 -24.16 -28.79 55.29
N PHE A 187 -24.90 -29.84 54.89
CA PHE A 187 -26.17 -29.96 54.09
C PHE A 187 -26.84 -28.72 53.40
N GLY A 188 -27.46 -28.78 52.21
CA GLY A 188 -27.64 -29.85 51.19
C GLY A 188 -28.98 -29.72 50.39
N THR A 189 -29.01 -30.11 49.09
CA THR A 189 -30.20 -30.31 48.18
C THR A 189 -31.08 -29.07 47.84
N GLU A 190 -31.77 -28.89 46.70
CA GLU A 190 -31.99 -29.70 45.46
C GLU A 190 -32.43 -28.84 44.22
N THR A 191 -32.39 -29.44 43.01
CA THR A 191 -33.11 -29.18 41.71
C THR A 191 -33.98 -27.91 41.52
N GLN A 192 -33.72 -27.03 40.52
CA GLN A 192 -34.08 -27.05 39.06
C GLN A 192 -35.45 -26.43 38.67
N THR A 193 -35.66 -26.14 37.36
CA THR A 193 -36.86 -25.55 36.68
C THR A 193 -37.05 -24.02 36.88
N GLU A 194 -37.63 -23.20 35.98
CA GLU A 194 -38.01 -23.34 34.55
C GLU A 194 -38.21 -21.97 33.82
N HIS A 195 -38.42 -22.01 32.50
CA HIS A 195 -39.11 -21.09 31.57
C HIS A 195 -39.41 -19.57 31.85
N MET A 196 -38.99 -18.75 30.86
CA MET A 196 -39.76 -17.76 30.05
C MET A 196 -40.49 -16.50 30.62
N PHE A 197 -40.29 -15.40 29.87
CA PHE A 197 -41.19 -14.27 29.53
C PHE A 197 -41.71 -13.28 30.62
N GLY A 198 -41.67 -12.00 30.25
CA GLY A 198 -42.29 -10.84 30.92
C GLY A 198 -41.48 -9.55 30.67
N THR A 199 -41.89 -8.60 29.80
CA THR A 199 -42.88 -7.51 30.02
C THR A 199 -42.57 -6.60 31.22
N GLU A 200 -42.66 -5.26 31.17
CA GLU A 200 -42.76 -4.22 30.12
C GLU A 200 -42.76 -2.84 30.85
N ASN A 201 -42.50 -1.71 30.18
CA ASN A 201 -42.84 -0.33 30.65
C ASN A 201 -42.13 0.20 31.92
N THR A 202 -42.01 1.52 32.21
CA THR A 202 -42.24 2.77 31.44
C THR A 202 -41.45 3.92 32.08
N ASN A 203 -40.89 4.85 31.30
CA ASN A 203 -41.38 6.25 31.24
C ASN A 203 -40.61 7.15 30.24
N ARG A 204 -41.26 8.22 29.78
CA ARG A 204 -40.76 9.27 28.88
C ARG A 204 -40.99 10.66 29.47
N THR A 205 -40.06 11.59 29.20
CA THR A 205 -40.29 13.03 28.85
C THR A 205 -38.96 13.56 28.25
N HIS A 206 -38.84 14.11 27.03
CA HIS A 206 -39.46 15.33 26.42
C HIS A 206 -39.01 16.62 27.14
N VAL A 207 -38.59 17.76 26.52
CA VAL A 207 -38.63 18.32 25.13
C VAL A 207 -37.69 19.58 25.09
N TRP A 208 -37.10 20.20 24.03
CA TRP A 208 -36.96 19.97 22.57
C TRP A 208 -35.90 20.95 21.92
N ILE A 209 -35.32 20.58 20.75
CA ILE A 209 -34.82 21.42 19.60
C ILE A 209 -33.70 22.50 19.77
N GLY A 210 -32.73 22.52 18.82
CA GLY A 210 -31.63 23.52 18.72
C GLY A 210 -30.84 23.70 17.39
N THR A 211 -31.28 23.09 16.27
CA THR A 211 -31.06 23.51 14.85
C THR A 211 -29.69 24.03 14.29
N LEU A 212 -28.99 23.15 13.54
CA LEU A 212 -28.23 23.36 12.26
C LEU A 212 -26.80 23.99 12.14
N LEU A 213 -26.05 23.39 11.18
CA LEU A 213 -25.03 23.92 10.22
C LEU A 213 -23.52 24.03 10.55
N LYS A 214 -22.76 23.05 10.00
CA LYS A 214 -21.39 23.14 9.41
C LYS A 214 -20.20 23.43 10.35
N THR A 215 -18.95 23.02 10.03
CA THR A 215 -18.37 22.60 8.73
C THR A 215 -17.52 21.32 8.87
N ILE A 216 -17.52 20.45 7.85
CA ILE A 216 -16.63 19.29 7.75
C ILE A 216 -15.42 19.68 6.88
N VAL A 217 -14.21 19.33 7.30
CA VAL A 217 -13.01 19.36 6.46
C VAL A 217 -12.64 17.92 6.11
N CYS A 218 -12.89 17.51 4.87
CA CYS A 218 -12.57 16.17 4.39
C CYS A 218 -11.07 16.09 4.06
N VAL A 219 -10.34 15.17 4.71
CA VAL A 219 -9.04 14.72 4.20
C VAL A 219 -9.33 13.73 3.07
N GLY A 220 -9.30 14.22 1.83
CA GLY A 220 -9.54 13.41 0.65
C GLY A 220 -8.41 12.40 0.40
N ILE A 221 -8.58 11.17 0.87
CA ILE A 221 -7.78 10.04 0.37
C ILE A 221 -8.25 9.80 -1.06
N ALA A 222 -7.39 10.07 -2.04
CA ALA A 222 -7.73 9.98 -3.47
C ALA A 222 -7.78 8.52 -3.94
N THR A 223 -8.85 7.80 -3.60
CA THR A 223 -9.08 6.40 -3.99
C THR A 223 -9.98 6.34 -5.23
N ALA A 224 -9.58 5.59 -6.26
CA ALA A 224 -10.28 5.56 -7.55
C ALA A 224 -11.41 4.52 -7.57
N TYR A 225 -12.55 4.83 -6.94
CA TYR A 225 -13.65 3.87 -6.75
C TYR A 225 -15.00 4.31 -7.33
N PRO A 226 -15.91 3.35 -7.63
CA PRO A 226 -17.27 3.62 -8.15
C PRO A 226 -18.09 4.61 -7.32
N ASN A 227 -17.81 4.73 -6.02
CA ASN A 227 -18.46 5.63 -5.07
C ASN A 227 -18.33 7.14 -5.43
N PHE A 228 -17.46 7.53 -6.37
CA PHE A 228 -17.46 8.90 -6.89
C PHE A 228 -18.76 9.27 -7.62
N LYS A 229 -19.50 8.28 -8.15
CA LYS A 229 -20.85 8.50 -8.71
C LYS A 229 -21.81 9.12 -7.69
N ASP A 230 -21.65 8.82 -6.40
CA ASP A 230 -22.53 9.31 -5.33
C ASP A 230 -22.23 10.77 -4.93
N ILE A 231 -21.11 11.33 -5.40
CA ILE A 231 -20.76 12.76 -5.24
C ILE A 231 -20.92 13.56 -6.54
N LEU A 232 -21.60 12.97 -7.54
CA LEU A 232 -22.01 13.63 -8.78
C LEU A 232 -23.56 13.63 -8.87
N PRO A 233 -24.19 14.70 -9.39
CA PRO A 233 -25.61 14.64 -9.72
C PRO A 233 -25.85 13.55 -10.76
N ASN A 234 -26.86 12.69 -10.56
CA ASN A 234 -27.20 11.54 -11.40
C ASN A 234 -26.03 10.60 -11.76
N GLY A 235 -24.93 10.56 -10.99
CA GLY A 235 -23.73 9.80 -11.36
C GLY A 235 -23.93 8.30 -11.55
N ASN A 236 -24.96 7.70 -10.95
CA ASN A 236 -25.33 6.30 -11.16
C ASN A 236 -26.28 6.05 -12.35
N GLU A 237 -26.87 7.10 -12.93
CA GLU A 237 -27.92 7.07 -13.95
C GLU A 237 -27.44 7.62 -15.32
N VAL A 238 -26.14 7.90 -15.47
CA VAL A 238 -25.58 8.48 -16.70
C VAL A 238 -25.78 7.50 -17.88
N PRO A 239 -26.44 7.91 -18.98
CA PRO A 239 -26.79 6.99 -20.05
C PRO A 239 -25.58 6.65 -20.94
N HIS A 240 -25.55 5.42 -21.43
CA HIS A 240 -24.52 4.96 -22.37
C HIS A 240 -24.81 5.54 -23.77
N PRO A 241 -23.94 6.40 -24.35
CA PRO A 241 -24.23 7.15 -25.58
C PRO A 241 -24.59 6.26 -26.77
N CYS A 242 -23.89 5.15 -26.94
CA CYS A 242 -24.04 4.24 -28.07
C CYS A 242 -25.00 3.06 -27.85
N LYS A 243 -25.51 2.84 -26.62
CA LYS A 243 -26.33 1.66 -26.27
C LYS A 243 -27.60 2.04 -25.53
N ALA A 244 -28.73 2.06 -26.26
CA ALA A 244 -30.03 2.39 -25.68
C ALA A 244 -30.41 1.46 -24.52
N ASN A 245 -30.79 2.07 -23.39
CA ASN A 245 -31.10 1.42 -22.10
C ASN A 245 -29.91 0.76 -21.37
N TYR A 246 -28.67 1.09 -21.74
CA TYR A 246 -27.49 0.83 -20.91
C TYR A 246 -27.05 2.13 -20.21
N LEU A 247 -26.33 1.98 -19.11
CA LEU A 247 -25.74 3.07 -18.34
C LEU A 247 -24.21 3.05 -18.46
N TRP A 248 -23.60 4.18 -18.13
CA TRP A 248 -22.16 4.38 -18.14
C TRP A 248 -21.68 4.58 -16.71
N HIS A 249 -21.36 3.50 -16.03
CA HIS A 249 -20.97 3.52 -14.62
C HIS A 249 -19.53 4.03 -14.41
N GLY A 250 -18.70 4.04 -15.45
CA GLY A 250 -17.38 4.66 -15.49
C GLY A 250 -17.38 6.14 -15.86
N VAL A 251 -18.23 7.00 -15.27
CA VAL A 251 -18.49 8.40 -15.73
C VAL A 251 -17.22 9.23 -15.97
N GLY A 252 -16.16 9.04 -15.17
CA GLY A 252 -14.87 9.74 -15.35
C GLY A 252 -13.86 9.03 -16.27
N HIS A 253 -14.27 7.99 -17.01
CA HIS A 253 -13.40 7.06 -17.72
C HIS A 253 -13.85 6.81 -19.17
N ASN A 254 -12.90 6.39 -20.02
CA ASN A 254 -13.16 5.99 -21.41
C ASN A 254 -13.78 4.60 -21.53
N ASN A 255 -13.91 3.85 -20.43
CA ASN A 255 -14.57 2.55 -20.37
C ASN A 255 -15.90 2.70 -19.59
N PRO A 256 -17.05 2.22 -20.13
CA PRO A 256 -18.35 2.30 -19.46
C PRO A 256 -18.43 1.56 -18.10
N LEU A 257 -17.56 0.57 -17.85
CA LEU A 257 -17.46 -0.15 -16.56
C LEU A 257 -16.45 0.50 -15.59
N GLY A 258 -15.84 1.62 -15.97
CA GLY A 258 -14.74 2.24 -15.23
C GLY A 258 -13.39 1.58 -15.50
N GLY A 259 -12.36 2.06 -14.78
CA GLY A 259 -10.97 1.72 -15.06
C GLY A 259 -10.48 2.25 -16.41
N GLY A 260 -9.29 1.83 -16.82
CA GLY A 260 -8.62 2.37 -18.01
C GLY A 260 -8.30 3.89 -17.90
N SER A 261 -8.10 4.52 -19.04
CA SER A 261 -7.84 5.97 -19.12
C SER A 261 -9.05 6.80 -18.68
N ARG A 262 -8.81 7.94 -18.04
CA ARG A 262 -9.85 8.94 -17.74
C ARG A 262 -10.29 9.64 -19.03
N ASN A 263 -11.59 9.94 -19.12
CA ASN A 263 -12.11 10.87 -20.11
C ASN A 263 -11.87 12.32 -19.64
N GLN A 264 -12.19 13.31 -20.48
CA GLN A 264 -11.88 14.71 -20.14
C GLN A 264 -12.63 15.18 -18.88
N PHE A 265 -13.89 14.76 -18.68
CA PHE A 265 -14.63 15.00 -17.44
C PHE A 265 -13.93 14.42 -16.21
N GLY A 266 -13.41 13.20 -16.28
CA GLY A 266 -12.67 12.58 -15.17
C GLY A 266 -11.31 13.24 -14.90
N LEU A 267 -10.67 13.82 -15.91
CA LEU A 267 -9.47 14.66 -15.74
C LEU A 267 -9.83 15.98 -15.06
N ASP A 268 -10.95 16.60 -15.45
CA ASP A 268 -11.43 17.86 -14.89
C ASP A 268 -11.92 17.70 -13.43
N PHE A 269 -12.69 16.65 -13.15
CA PHE A 269 -13.11 16.27 -11.80
C PHE A 269 -11.90 15.98 -10.90
N LYS A 270 -10.83 15.37 -11.43
CA LYS A 270 -9.55 15.21 -10.71
C LYS A 270 -8.87 16.55 -10.46
N ALA A 271 -8.88 17.47 -11.42
CA ALA A 271 -8.31 18.81 -11.27
C ALA A 271 -9.04 19.63 -10.20
N THR A 272 -10.37 19.54 -10.11
CA THR A 272 -11.17 20.18 -9.04
C THR A 272 -11.22 19.39 -7.73
N GLY A 273 -10.19 18.57 -7.45
CA GLY A 273 -10.03 17.88 -6.16
C GLY A 273 -11.00 16.74 -5.89
N LEU A 274 -11.53 16.08 -6.95
CA LEU A 274 -12.49 14.97 -6.87
C LEU A 274 -13.75 15.37 -6.08
N SER A 275 -14.37 16.49 -6.49
CA SER A 275 -15.56 17.07 -5.87
C SER A 275 -16.42 17.82 -6.89
N TRP A 276 -17.75 17.81 -6.69
CA TRP A 276 -18.68 18.62 -7.50
C TRP A 276 -18.56 20.11 -7.13
N THR A 277 -17.72 20.82 -7.89
CA THR A 277 -17.48 22.25 -7.70
C THR A 277 -18.30 23.09 -8.68
N LEU A 278 -18.49 24.38 -8.37
CA LEU A 278 -19.11 25.34 -9.28
C LEU A 278 -18.31 25.54 -10.59
N GLU A 279 -17.00 25.29 -10.54
CA GLU A 279 -16.12 25.30 -11.72
C GLU A 279 -16.40 24.09 -12.60
N LEU A 280 -16.32 22.87 -12.05
CA LEU A 280 -16.59 21.63 -12.78
C LEU A 280 -18.00 21.61 -13.37
N CYS A 281 -19.01 21.98 -12.58
CA CYS A 281 -20.40 22.00 -13.02
C CYS A 281 -20.65 22.94 -14.22
N ARG A 282 -19.93 24.07 -14.29
CA ARG A 282 -20.03 25.05 -15.38
C ARG A 282 -19.07 24.80 -16.54
N LYS A 283 -18.25 23.76 -16.45
CA LYS A 283 -17.34 23.38 -17.52
C LYS A 283 -18.09 22.55 -18.55
N ASP A 284 -17.83 22.84 -19.81
CA ASP A 284 -18.06 21.96 -20.95
C ASP A 284 -16.79 21.10 -21.06
N SER A 285 -16.90 19.81 -20.70
CA SER A 285 -15.73 18.93 -20.58
C SER A 285 -15.44 18.15 -21.86
N ASP A 286 -16.44 17.72 -22.64
CA ASP A 286 -16.21 17.00 -23.90
C ASP A 286 -16.30 17.87 -25.17
N GLY A 287 -16.86 19.08 -25.07
CA GLY A 287 -16.98 20.03 -26.18
C GLY A 287 -18.28 19.96 -26.97
N ASP A 288 -19.34 19.28 -26.50
CA ASP A 288 -20.63 19.26 -27.22
C ASP A 288 -21.37 20.62 -27.21
N GLY A 289 -20.97 21.54 -26.32
CA GLY A 289 -21.56 22.87 -26.14
C GLY A 289 -22.52 23.01 -24.94
N ARG A 290 -22.68 21.96 -24.14
CA ARG A 290 -23.42 21.93 -22.87
C ARG A 290 -22.44 21.98 -21.70
N THR A 291 -22.93 22.36 -20.52
CA THR A 291 -22.16 22.24 -19.28
C THR A 291 -22.43 20.92 -18.58
N ASN A 292 -21.40 20.38 -17.91
CA ASN A 292 -21.49 19.18 -17.07
C ASN A 292 -22.72 19.19 -16.14
N GLY A 293 -23.10 20.38 -15.63
CA GLY A 293 -24.32 20.61 -14.85
C GLY A 293 -25.60 20.40 -15.64
N GLU A 294 -25.76 21.01 -16.82
CA GLU A 294 -26.92 20.75 -17.69
C GLU A 294 -27.06 19.26 -18.01
N GLU A 295 -25.95 18.63 -18.37
CA GLU A 295 -25.89 17.22 -18.72
C GLU A 295 -26.25 16.29 -17.57
N LEU A 296 -25.62 16.46 -16.40
CA LEU A 296 -25.89 15.64 -15.21
C LEU A 296 -27.13 16.07 -14.41
N GLY A 297 -27.89 17.07 -14.87
CA GLY A 297 -29.18 17.46 -14.26
C GLY A 297 -29.12 18.48 -13.11
N ASP A 298 -28.01 19.20 -12.99
CA ASP A 298 -27.78 20.38 -12.14
C ASP A 298 -27.40 21.65 -12.96
N PRO A 299 -28.21 22.09 -13.95
CA PRO A 299 -27.92 23.24 -14.82
C PRO A 299 -27.68 24.57 -14.08
N ASP A 300 -28.31 24.76 -12.91
CA ASP A 300 -28.11 25.95 -12.07
C ASP A 300 -26.83 25.87 -11.19
N CYS A 301 -26.16 24.71 -11.15
CA CYS A 301 -25.03 24.40 -10.27
C CYS A 301 -25.32 24.62 -8.77
N VAL A 302 -26.42 24.03 -8.30
CA VAL A 302 -26.94 24.17 -6.92
C VAL A 302 -27.03 22.84 -6.15
N TRP A 303 -26.84 21.71 -6.82
CA TRP A 303 -26.89 20.37 -6.22
C TRP A 303 -25.83 20.18 -5.13
N LYS A 304 -26.12 19.24 -4.23
CA LYS A 304 -25.27 18.87 -3.10
C LYS A 304 -25.48 17.38 -2.82
N GLN A 305 -24.41 16.69 -2.45
CA GLN A 305 -24.42 15.26 -2.11
C GLN A 305 -25.63 14.86 -1.24
N GLY A 306 -26.33 13.81 -1.64
CA GLY A 306 -27.53 13.29 -0.96
C GLY A 306 -28.86 13.97 -1.32
N ASN A 307 -28.87 15.06 -2.10
CA ASN A 307 -30.09 15.60 -2.68
C ASN A 307 -30.42 14.90 -4.01
N LEU A 308 -31.67 15.01 -4.46
CA LEU A 308 -32.00 14.78 -5.87
C LEU A 308 -31.52 15.98 -6.73
N PRO A 309 -30.93 15.74 -7.92
CA PRO A 309 -30.73 16.76 -8.93
C PRO A 309 -32.03 17.42 -9.39
N SER A 310 -31.95 18.60 -10.01
CA SER A 310 -33.13 19.33 -10.49
C SER A 310 -33.88 18.60 -11.61
N ARG A 311 -33.17 17.70 -12.31
CA ARG A 311 -33.60 16.96 -13.49
C ARG A 311 -33.02 15.55 -13.42
N LEU A 312 -33.84 14.53 -13.67
CA LEU A 312 -33.47 13.10 -13.58
C LEU A 312 -33.56 12.37 -14.94
N THR A 313 -33.89 13.08 -16.01
CA THR A 313 -34.12 12.56 -17.36
C THR A 313 -33.70 13.61 -18.39
N ASP A 314 -33.51 13.21 -19.66
CA ASP A 314 -32.90 14.07 -20.71
C ASP A 314 -31.46 14.51 -20.37
N ILE A 315 -30.80 13.70 -19.53
CA ILE A 315 -29.39 13.79 -19.14
C ILE A 315 -28.48 13.14 -20.19
N THR A 316 -27.22 13.55 -20.25
CA THR A 316 -26.20 13.08 -21.21
C THR A 316 -24.90 12.71 -20.48
N HIS A 317 -23.85 12.30 -21.21
CA HIS A 317 -22.60 11.82 -20.62
C HIS A 317 -21.49 12.89 -20.73
N PRO A 318 -21.07 13.52 -19.62
CA PRO A 318 -20.29 14.77 -19.62
C PRO A 318 -18.83 14.68 -20.11
N GLY A 319 -18.37 13.49 -20.46
CA GLY A 319 -17.03 13.24 -20.97
C GLY A 319 -16.99 12.59 -22.36
N VAL A 320 -18.13 12.46 -23.07
CA VAL A 320 -18.24 11.72 -24.33
C VAL A 320 -19.26 12.37 -25.30
N CYS A 321 -18.75 13.22 -26.19
CA CYS A 321 -19.56 13.90 -27.21
C CYS A 321 -20.08 12.91 -28.27
N THR A 322 -21.34 13.08 -28.70
CA THR A 322 -21.93 12.26 -29.77
C THR A 322 -22.46 13.12 -30.92
N LEU A 323 -22.15 12.75 -32.17
CA LEU A 323 -22.68 13.43 -33.38
C LEU A 323 -24.17 13.12 -33.66
N SER A 324 -24.97 12.84 -32.63
CA SER A 324 -26.37 12.40 -32.73
C SER A 324 -27.32 13.49 -33.23
N ASP A 325 -27.00 14.75 -32.94
CA ASP A 325 -27.87 15.92 -33.08
C ASP A 325 -27.25 17.08 -33.88
N GLY A 326 -25.95 17.04 -34.17
CA GLY A 326 -25.26 18.00 -35.03
C GLY A 326 -24.58 19.16 -34.30
N SER A 327 -24.29 18.98 -33.02
CA SER A 327 -23.33 19.78 -32.23
C SER A 327 -21.92 19.77 -32.84
N ILE A 328 -21.04 20.67 -32.35
CA ILE A 328 -19.65 20.79 -32.81
C ILE A 328 -18.74 20.10 -31.80
N CYS A 329 -18.69 18.76 -31.80
CA CYS A 329 -17.68 18.04 -31.01
C CYS A 329 -16.28 18.54 -31.36
N ASP A 330 -15.49 18.88 -30.34
CA ASP A 330 -14.06 19.16 -30.50
C ASP A 330 -13.33 17.84 -30.79
N ALA A 331 -12.77 17.69 -31.99
CA ALA A 331 -12.24 16.40 -32.46
C ALA A 331 -11.05 15.86 -31.61
N ASP A 332 -10.41 16.73 -30.83
CA ASP A 332 -9.33 16.38 -29.91
C ASP A 332 -9.83 16.05 -28.48
N LYS A 333 -11.14 16.05 -28.22
CA LYS A 333 -11.75 15.74 -26.91
C LYS A 333 -12.83 14.66 -27.00
N GLY A 334 -12.87 13.76 -26.01
CA GLY A 334 -14.05 12.95 -25.66
C GLY A 334 -14.65 12.00 -26.72
N TRP A 335 -14.12 11.97 -27.95
CA TRP A 335 -14.78 11.27 -29.05
C TRP A 335 -14.90 9.76 -28.82
N ILE A 336 -16.10 9.22 -28.97
CA ILE A 336 -16.34 7.78 -28.99
C ILE A 336 -16.85 7.29 -30.34
N ASP A 337 -16.23 6.21 -30.84
CA ASP A 337 -16.77 5.47 -31.96
C ASP A 337 -17.65 4.32 -31.45
N CYS A 338 -18.97 4.46 -31.58
CA CYS A 338 -19.98 3.44 -31.28
C CYS A 338 -19.78 2.11 -32.04
N GLN A 339 -18.91 2.05 -33.05
CA GLN A 339 -18.48 0.78 -33.66
C GLN A 339 -17.60 -0.05 -32.70
N VAL A 340 -16.74 0.61 -31.91
CA VAL A 340 -15.54 0.04 -31.26
C VAL A 340 -15.77 -0.52 -29.85
N GLU A 341 -16.72 0.02 -29.09
CA GLU A 341 -16.82 -0.20 -27.63
C GLU A 341 -17.03 -1.65 -27.15
N ASP A 342 -17.72 -2.46 -27.95
CA ASP A 342 -17.87 -3.88 -27.62
C ASP A 342 -16.58 -4.62 -28.00
N GLY A 343 -15.63 -4.73 -27.08
CA GLY A 343 -14.34 -5.41 -27.30
C GLY A 343 -14.46 -6.85 -27.82
N LEU A 344 -15.64 -7.48 -27.71
CA LEU A 344 -15.95 -8.81 -28.21
C LEU A 344 -16.89 -8.84 -29.43
N LYS A 345 -17.47 -7.71 -29.87
CA LYS A 345 -18.29 -7.62 -31.11
C LYS A 345 -17.50 -7.91 -32.37
N ASN A 346 -16.18 -7.74 -32.32
CA ASN A 346 -15.25 -8.17 -33.37
C ASN A 346 -14.71 -9.59 -33.17
N CYS A 347 -15.03 -10.27 -32.07
CA CYS A 347 -14.68 -11.67 -31.86
C CYS A 347 -15.44 -12.54 -32.86
N ASN A 348 -14.73 -13.18 -33.78
CA ASN A 348 -15.37 -13.91 -34.87
C ASN A 348 -15.79 -15.30 -34.43
N VAL A 349 -15.04 -15.89 -33.49
CA VAL A 349 -15.27 -17.24 -32.99
C VAL A 349 -16.55 -17.36 -32.14
N MET A 350 -17.00 -16.25 -31.51
CA MET A 350 -18.31 -16.17 -30.84
C MET A 350 -19.50 -16.25 -31.83
N LYS A 351 -19.25 -16.12 -33.13
CA LYS A 351 -20.26 -16.15 -34.21
C LYS A 351 -20.19 -17.44 -35.04
N GLU A 352 -19.27 -18.35 -34.73
CA GLU A 352 -19.21 -19.65 -35.42
C GLU A 352 -20.40 -20.54 -35.01
N PRO A 353 -21.06 -21.25 -35.96
CA PRO A 353 -22.24 -22.08 -35.65
C PRO A 353 -21.99 -23.25 -34.68
N GLU A 354 -20.73 -23.60 -34.44
CA GLU A 354 -20.30 -24.65 -33.51
C GLU A 354 -19.82 -24.08 -32.16
N THR A 355 -19.95 -22.77 -31.92
CA THR A 355 -19.63 -22.16 -30.63
C THR A 355 -20.85 -22.15 -29.73
N LEU A 356 -20.74 -22.90 -28.64
CA LEU A 356 -21.67 -22.95 -27.53
C LEU A 356 -21.31 -21.86 -26.51
N ASN A 357 -22.25 -21.54 -25.62
CA ASN A 357 -21.97 -20.70 -24.46
C ASN A 357 -22.64 -21.23 -23.19
N THR A 358 -22.09 -20.85 -22.04
CA THR A 358 -22.69 -21.07 -20.72
C THR A 358 -22.26 -19.96 -19.77
N THR A 359 -23.15 -19.50 -18.90
CA THR A 359 -22.85 -18.47 -17.89
C THR A 359 -22.77 -19.13 -16.52
N ILE A 360 -21.60 -19.08 -15.88
CA ILE A 360 -21.39 -19.51 -14.50
C ILE A 360 -21.40 -18.27 -13.61
N ARG A 361 -22.21 -18.28 -12.55
CA ARG A 361 -22.35 -17.19 -11.58
C ARG A 361 -22.23 -17.74 -10.17
N PHE A 362 -21.81 -16.91 -9.23
CA PHE A 362 -22.05 -17.20 -7.82
C PHE A 362 -23.57 -17.16 -7.54
N PRO A 363 -24.08 -17.94 -6.56
CA PRO A 363 -25.36 -17.64 -5.95
C PRO A 363 -25.33 -16.25 -5.29
N GLU A 364 -26.49 -15.65 -5.02
CA GLU A 364 -26.57 -14.38 -4.29
C GLU A 364 -25.87 -14.49 -2.93
N THR A 365 -24.68 -13.87 -2.84
CA THR A 365 -23.75 -14.02 -1.71
C THR A 365 -23.53 -12.66 -1.06
N ALA A 366 -23.49 -12.61 0.27
CA ALA A 366 -23.17 -11.39 1.00
C ALA A 366 -21.67 -11.09 0.91
N VAL A 367 -21.33 -9.85 0.54
CA VAL A 367 -19.93 -9.40 0.48
C VAL A 367 -19.48 -9.05 1.91
N PRO A 368 -18.34 -9.55 2.40
CA PRO A 368 -17.85 -9.20 3.73
C PRO A 368 -17.51 -7.71 3.85
N ALA A 369 -17.70 -7.16 5.06
CA ALA A 369 -17.23 -5.84 5.46
C ALA A 369 -15.72 -5.85 5.77
N GLU A 370 -14.93 -6.31 4.81
CA GLU A 370 -13.45 -6.38 4.85
C GLU A 370 -12.90 -5.67 3.60
N GLU A 371 -11.80 -4.93 3.72
CA GLU A 371 -11.22 -4.13 2.61
C GLU A 371 -10.96 -4.97 1.36
N THR A 372 -10.40 -6.17 1.55
CA THR A 372 -10.17 -7.16 0.48
C THR A 372 -10.81 -8.49 0.88
N THR A 373 -11.53 -9.14 -0.03
CA THR A 373 -11.98 -10.53 0.12
C THR A 373 -11.77 -11.31 -1.16
N TYR A 374 -11.05 -12.43 -1.07
CA TYR A 374 -11.05 -13.47 -2.10
C TYR A 374 -12.12 -14.53 -1.72
N SER A 375 -13.01 -14.82 -2.66
CA SER A 375 -14.03 -15.88 -2.52
C SER A 375 -14.04 -16.76 -3.75
N CYS A 376 -14.16 -18.07 -3.55
CA CYS A 376 -13.99 -19.08 -4.57
C CYS A 376 -15.19 -20.02 -4.64
N MET A 377 -15.52 -20.50 -5.85
CA MET A 377 -16.59 -21.47 -6.08
C MET A 377 -16.21 -22.44 -7.20
N ILE A 378 -16.32 -23.74 -6.94
CA ILE A 378 -15.91 -24.82 -7.86
C ILE A 378 -17.13 -25.44 -8.54
N PHE A 379 -17.03 -25.69 -9.84
CA PHE A 379 -18.14 -26.16 -10.69
C PHE A 379 -17.66 -27.17 -11.75
N ASN A 380 -18.58 -28.01 -12.23
CA ASN A 380 -18.30 -28.99 -13.28
C ASN A 380 -18.37 -28.35 -14.68
N LEU A 381 -17.43 -28.72 -15.55
CA LEU A 381 -17.41 -28.35 -16.97
C LEU A 381 -18.05 -29.45 -17.85
N PRO A 382 -18.58 -29.11 -19.04
CA PRO A 382 -19.00 -30.10 -20.04
C PRO A 382 -17.88 -31.10 -20.36
N SER A 383 -18.18 -32.39 -20.27
CA SER A 383 -17.21 -33.49 -20.39
C SER A 383 -17.69 -34.67 -21.24
N ASP A 384 -18.75 -34.47 -22.03
CA ASP A 384 -19.27 -35.43 -23.00
C ASP A 384 -18.32 -35.65 -24.20
N GLN A 385 -17.49 -34.65 -24.51
CA GLN A 385 -16.39 -34.67 -25.49
C GLN A 385 -15.28 -33.71 -25.05
N ASP A 386 -14.26 -33.47 -25.89
CA ASP A 386 -13.29 -32.40 -25.68
C ASP A 386 -13.81 -31.08 -26.27
N TYR A 387 -13.53 -29.98 -25.59
CA TYR A 387 -13.85 -28.62 -26.01
C TYR A 387 -12.63 -27.70 -25.88
N HIS A 388 -12.59 -26.66 -26.70
CA HIS A 388 -11.76 -25.48 -26.46
C HIS A 388 -12.63 -24.34 -25.94
N LEU A 389 -12.23 -23.72 -24.84
CA LEU A 389 -12.65 -22.36 -24.49
C LEU A 389 -12.03 -21.40 -25.51
N VAL A 390 -12.86 -20.53 -26.10
CA VAL A 390 -12.48 -19.64 -27.21
C VAL A 390 -12.84 -18.17 -26.99
N ALA A 391 -13.76 -17.86 -26.08
CA ALA A 391 -13.96 -16.48 -25.60
C ALA A 391 -14.50 -16.43 -24.16
N TYR A 392 -14.05 -15.39 -23.47
CA TYR A 392 -14.43 -14.84 -22.17
C TYR A 392 -15.31 -13.59 -22.16
N GLU A 393 -16.45 -13.51 -21.47
CA GLU A 393 -17.01 -12.18 -21.11
C GLU A 393 -17.53 -12.13 -19.66
N PRO A 394 -17.33 -11.01 -18.94
CA PRO A 394 -17.80 -10.87 -17.56
C PRO A 394 -19.33 -10.82 -17.50
N TYR A 395 -19.89 -11.35 -16.42
CA TYR A 395 -21.26 -11.06 -16.01
C TYR A 395 -21.17 -10.34 -14.66
N ILE A 396 -21.28 -9.01 -14.64
CA ILE A 396 -21.19 -8.25 -13.39
C ILE A 396 -22.60 -7.95 -12.87
N ASP A 397 -22.80 -8.20 -11.58
CA ASP A 397 -24.05 -7.99 -10.84
C ASP A 397 -23.88 -6.88 -9.79
N ASN A 398 -22.71 -6.80 -9.14
CA ASN A 398 -22.32 -5.69 -8.27
C ASN A 398 -20.95 -5.08 -8.66
N GLU A 399 -20.99 -4.07 -9.51
CA GLU A 399 -19.81 -3.30 -9.94
C GLU A 399 -19.15 -2.47 -8.82
N MET A 400 -19.81 -2.26 -7.68
CA MET A 400 -19.27 -1.44 -6.59
C MET A 400 -18.15 -2.15 -5.81
N VAL A 401 -18.07 -3.48 -5.94
CA VAL A 401 -17.08 -4.35 -5.25
C VAL A 401 -16.20 -5.17 -6.18
N MET A 402 -16.69 -5.49 -7.38
CA MET A 402 -16.08 -6.53 -8.21
C MET A 402 -14.81 -6.03 -8.92
N HIS A 403 -13.64 -6.40 -8.40
CA HIS A 403 -12.36 -5.90 -8.91
C HIS A 403 -11.75 -6.82 -9.98
N HIS A 404 -11.69 -8.14 -9.72
CA HIS A 404 -11.30 -9.12 -10.74
C HIS A 404 -11.92 -10.50 -10.52
N ILE A 405 -12.06 -11.24 -11.63
CA ILE A 405 -12.57 -12.61 -11.70
C ILE A 405 -11.51 -13.48 -12.37
N LEU A 406 -11.02 -14.49 -11.67
CA LEU A 406 -10.07 -15.48 -12.18
C LEU A 406 -10.77 -16.81 -12.41
N ILE A 407 -10.31 -17.54 -13.43
CA ILE A 407 -10.87 -18.83 -13.84
C ILE A 407 -9.75 -19.87 -13.82
N TYR A 408 -9.85 -20.86 -12.94
CA TYR A 408 -8.85 -21.93 -12.80
C TYR A 408 -9.42 -23.27 -13.29
N GLY A 409 -8.71 -23.96 -14.17
CA GLY A 409 -8.94 -25.37 -14.47
C GLY A 409 -8.38 -26.26 -13.36
N CYS A 410 -9.16 -27.28 -12.96
CA CYS A 410 -8.74 -28.24 -11.93
C CYS A 410 -8.10 -29.49 -12.56
N ASP A 411 -6.90 -29.84 -12.11
CA ASP A 411 -6.05 -30.87 -12.73
C ASP A 411 -6.76 -32.24 -12.74
N PRO A 412 -7.03 -32.84 -13.92
CA PRO A 412 -7.81 -34.07 -14.03
C PRO A 412 -7.06 -35.33 -13.58
N ASN A 413 -5.82 -35.19 -13.08
CA ASN A 413 -5.01 -36.26 -12.50
C ASN A 413 -5.00 -36.24 -10.95
N GLU A 414 -5.47 -35.16 -10.34
CA GLU A 414 -5.68 -35.05 -8.89
C GLU A 414 -7.11 -35.49 -8.51
N ASP A 415 -7.38 -35.71 -7.23
CA ASP A 415 -8.73 -36.05 -6.77
C ASP A 415 -9.71 -34.89 -7.05
N PRO A 416 -10.87 -35.14 -7.69
CA PRO A 416 -11.86 -34.11 -7.97
C PRO A 416 -12.58 -33.67 -6.69
N VAL A 417 -13.03 -32.41 -6.68
CA VAL A 417 -13.81 -31.87 -5.56
C VAL A 417 -15.17 -32.58 -5.50
N PRO A 418 -15.61 -33.09 -4.32
CA PRO A 418 -16.87 -33.83 -4.19
C PRO A 418 -18.09 -32.99 -4.60
N ASP A 419 -19.10 -33.63 -5.20
CA ASP A 419 -20.34 -32.97 -5.63
C ASP A 419 -21.03 -32.14 -4.53
N GLU A 420 -20.89 -32.55 -3.26
CA GLU A 420 -21.43 -31.85 -2.08
C GLU A 420 -20.78 -30.47 -1.81
N GLN A 421 -19.59 -30.21 -2.37
CA GLN A 421 -18.86 -28.95 -2.23
C GLN A 421 -18.95 -28.06 -3.48
N LEU A 422 -19.48 -28.60 -4.60
CA LEU A 422 -19.64 -27.84 -5.83
C LEU A 422 -20.72 -26.76 -5.69
N ASN A 423 -20.52 -25.64 -6.39
CA ASN A 423 -21.38 -24.45 -6.36
C ASN A 423 -21.55 -23.83 -4.96
N THR A 424 -20.68 -24.20 -4.00
CA THR A 424 -20.60 -23.58 -2.67
C THR A 424 -19.51 -22.52 -2.69
N VAL A 425 -19.85 -21.29 -2.31
CA VAL A 425 -18.89 -20.19 -2.19
C VAL A 425 -18.14 -20.33 -0.86
N THR A 426 -16.81 -20.29 -0.91
CA THR A 426 -15.92 -20.33 0.27
C THR A 426 -14.91 -19.19 0.23
N LYS A 427 -14.45 -18.71 1.39
CA LYS A 427 -13.35 -17.73 1.45
C LYS A 427 -12.04 -18.43 1.11
N CYS A 428 -11.27 -17.87 0.20
CA CYS A 428 -9.95 -18.35 -0.24
C CYS A 428 -8.87 -17.27 0.00
N GLY A 429 -7.62 -17.58 -0.34
CA GLY A 429 -6.61 -16.54 -0.63
C GLY A 429 -6.56 -16.28 -2.14
N MET A 430 -5.46 -15.74 -2.66
CA MET A 430 -5.21 -15.80 -4.10
C MET A 430 -5.02 -17.28 -4.53
N GLY A 431 -5.79 -17.69 -5.52
CA GLY A 431 -5.84 -19.07 -6.01
C GLY A 431 -6.88 -19.90 -5.26
N ALA A 432 -7.82 -20.49 -6.03
CA ALA A 432 -8.82 -21.44 -5.53
C ALA A 432 -8.26 -22.68 -4.82
N GLY A 433 -6.96 -22.98 -5.01
CA GLY A 433 -6.24 -23.99 -4.26
C GLY A 433 -6.52 -25.43 -4.68
N GLY A 434 -5.83 -26.37 -4.00
CA GLY A 434 -5.88 -27.80 -4.33
C GLY A 434 -5.53 -28.05 -5.80
N SER A 435 -6.33 -28.89 -6.45
CA SER A 435 -6.19 -29.22 -7.88
C SER A 435 -6.56 -28.07 -8.82
N CYS A 436 -7.32 -27.07 -8.35
CA CYS A 436 -7.79 -25.92 -9.12
C CYS A 436 -6.72 -24.80 -9.21
N ASN A 437 -5.57 -25.15 -9.78
CA ASN A 437 -4.37 -24.29 -9.81
C ASN A 437 -3.91 -23.85 -11.22
N LYS A 438 -4.62 -24.22 -12.31
CA LYS A 438 -4.24 -23.81 -13.68
C LYS A 438 -5.06 -22.62 -14.16
N LEU A 439 -4.50 -21.41 -14.20
CA LEU A 439 -5.21 -20.22 -14.70
C LEU A 439 -5.54 -20.38 -16.20
N ILE A 440 -6.83 -20.31 -16.55
CA ILE A 440 -7.37 -20.41 -17.93
C ILE A 440 -8.16 -19.18 -18.37
N GLY A 441 -8.43 -18.24 -17.46
CA GLY A 441 -9.01 -16.94 -17.78
C GLY A 441 -8.83 -15.93 -16.66
N LEU A 442 -8.76 -14.65 -17.01
CA LEU A 442 -8.59 -13.52 -16.11
C LEU A 442 -9.40 -12.33 -16.67
N TRP A 443 -10.33 -11.81 -15.88
CA TRP A 443 -11.00 -10.54 -16.12
C TRP A 443 -10.71 -9.59 -14.96
N ALA A 444 -10.51 -8.31 -15.24
CA ALA A 444 -10.38 -7.25 -14.24
C ALA A 444 -11.14 -6.00 -14.71
N VAL A 445 -11.45 -5.09 -13.78
CA VAL A 445 -12.02 -3.77 -14.10
C VAL A 445 -11.20 -3.08 -15.20
N GLY A 446 -11.90 -2.58 -16.21
CA GLY A 446 -11.29 -2.03 -17.43
C GLY A 446 -11.19 -3.00 -18.61
N PHE A 447 -11.37 -4.32 -18.43
CA PHE A 447 -11.37 -5.30 -19.54
C PHE A 447 -12.79 -5.56 -20.07
N SER A 448 -12.95 -5.76 -21.38
CA SER A 448 -14.22 -6.19 -22.00
C SER A 448 -14.46 -7.70 -21.96
N GLY A 449 -13.58 -8.47 -21.32
CA GLY A 449 -13.42 -9.90 -21.57
C GLY A 449 -12.37 -10.19 -22.64
N TYR A 450 -12.22 -11.46 -23.03
CA TYR A 450 -11.11 -11.92 -23.88
C TYR A 450 -11.56 -12.77 -25.06
N CYS A 451 -11.11 -12.42 -26.27
CA CYS A 451 -11.37 -13.20 -27.48
C CYS A 451 -10.13 -13.97 -27.94
N ILE A 452 -10.29 -15.27 -28.20
CA ILE A 452 -9.24 -16.12 -28.77
C ILE A 452 -9.60 -16.39 -30.24
N ASP A 453 -9.27 -15.48 -31.16
CA ASP A 453 -9.44 -15.68 -32.62
C ASP A 453 -8.26 -16.48 -33.27
N GLY A 454 -7.26 -16.89 -32.47
CA GLY A 454 -6.04 -17.58 -32.94
C GLY A 454 -6.12 -19.12 -33.02
N PRO A 455 -5.04 -19.80 -33.47
CA PRO A 455 -4.98 -21.26 -33.68
C PRO A 455 -4.85 -22.09 -32.39
N MET A 456 -5.36 -21.60 -31.26
CA MET A 456 -5.24 -22.19 -29.92
C MET A 456 -6.53 -22.04 -29.11
N GLY A 457 -6.72 -22.84 -28.06
CA GLY A 457 -7.79 -22.66 -27.07
C GLY A 457 -7.50 -23.43 -25.80
N PHE A 458 -8.12 -23.07 -24.67
CA PHE A 458 -7.91 -23.80 -23.41
C PHE A 458 -8.75 -25.08 -23.42
N ARG A 459 -8.11 -26.25 -23.32
CA ARG A 459 -8.81 -27.55 -23.42
C ARG A 459 -9.51 -27.92 -22.12
N PHE A 460 -10.80 -28.23 -22.23
CA PHE A 460 -11.55 -28.90 -21.18
C PHE A 460 -12.35 -30.08 -21.76
N GLY A 461 -12.92 -30.92 -20.89
CA GLY A 461 -13.73 -32.06 -21.26
C GLY A 461 -13.09 -33.42 -20.98
N GLN A 462 -13.26 -34.41 -21.87
CA GLN A 462 -12.81 -35.79 -21.63
C GLN A 462 -11.31 -35.89 -21.28
N ASN A 463 -10.47 -35.20 -22.06
CA ASN A 463 -9.00 -35.20 -21.98
C ASN A 463 -8.43 -33.83 -21.54
N GLY A 464 -9.24 -33.01 -20.86
CA GLY A 464 -8.83 -31.72 -20.31
C GLY A 464 -9.38 -31.51 -18.89
N PHE A 465 -9.50 -30.25 -18.48
CA PHE A 465 -10.16 -29.89 -17.22
C PHE A 465 -11.61 -30.40 -17.18
N LYS A 466 -12.03 -30.97 -16.05
CA LYS A 466 -13.40 -31.48 -15.82
C LYS A 466 -14.17 -30.67 -14.79
N GLN A 467 -13.42 -30.05 -13.88
CA GLN A 467 -13.89 -29.02 -12.96
C GLN A 467 -13.10 -27.74 -13.23
N ALA A 468 -13.71 -26.62 -12.87
CA ALA A 468 -13.05 -25.33 -12.79
C ALA A 468 -13.50 -24.58 -11.54
N ALA A 469 -12.70 -23.60 -11.11
CA ALA A 469 -13.04 -22.66 -10.06
C ALA A 469 -13.19 -21.26 -10.65
N LEU A 470 -14.20 -20.53 -10.19
CA LEU A 470 -14.21 -19.07 -10.24
C LEU A 470 -13.66 -18.55 -8.91
N GLU A 471 -12.79 -17.55 -8.99
CA GLU A 471 -12.29 -16.77 -7.86
C GLU A 471 -12.63 -15.31 -8.08
N PHE A 472 -13.28 -14.69 -7.10
CA PHE A 472 -13.67 -13.29 -7.09
C PHE A 472 -12.81 -12.54 -6.07
N HIS A 473 -12.17 -11.47 -6.52
CA HIS A 473 -11.62 -10.44 -5.65
C HIS A 473 -12.67 -9.34 -5.50
N TRP A 474 -13.32 -9.30 -4.34
CA TRP A 474 -14.13 -8.15 -3.91
C TRP A 474 -13.24 -7.15 -3.15
N ASN A 475 -13.25 -5.90 -3.60
CA ASN A 475 -12.59 -4.78 -2.94
C ASN A 475 -13.69 -3.89 -2.33
N ASN A 476 -13.82 -3.92 -0.99
CA ASN A 476 -14.86 -3.21 -0.23
C ASN A 476 -14.22 -2.19 0.74
N PRO A 477 -13.61 -1.11 0.19
CA PRO A 477 -12.81 -0.14 0.95
C PRO A 477 -13.64 0.72 1.93
N GLN A 478 -14.97 0.73 1.77
CA GLN A 478 -15.90 1.41 2.66
C GLN A 478 -16.45 0.48 3.77
N LEU A 479 -16.11 -0.82 3.75
CA LEU A 479 -16.57 -1.83 4.70
C LEU A 479 -18.10 -1.93 4.79
N VAL A 480 -18.78 -1.79 3.65
CA VAL A 480 -20.25 -1.86 3.54
C VAL A 480 -20.72 -3.30 3.81
N ALA A 481 -21.68 -3.46 4.72
CA ALA A 481 -22.03 -4.77 5.30
C ALA A 481 -23.34 -5.39 4.77
N ASP A 482 -24.11 -4.65 3.98
CA ASP A 482 -25.37 -5.08 3.37
C ASP A 482 -25.26 -5.31 1.85
N TRP A 483 -24.07 -5.08 1.27
CA TRP A 483 -23.77 -5.43 -0.11
C TRP A 483 -23.83 -6.94 -0.36
N LYS A 484 -24.36 -7.29 -1.53
CA LYS A 484 -24.40 -8.64 -2.08
C LYS A 484 -23.84 -8.64 -3.48
N ASP A 485 -23.42 -9.80 -3.95
CA ASP A 485 -23.00 -10.03 -5.32
C ASP A 485 -23.48 -11.39 -5.81
N SER A 486 -23.84 -11.45 -7.09
CA SER A 486 -24.06 -12.70 -7.84
C SER A 486 -23.45 -12.64 -9.23
N SER A 487 -22.30 -11.96 -9.36
CA SER A 487 -21.50 -11.87 -10.59
C SER A 487 -21.04 -13.25 -11.09
N GLY A 488 -20.34 -13.27 -12.22
CA GLY A 488 -19.91 -14.47 -12.91
C GLY A 488 -19.19 -14.19 -14.24
N VAL A 489 -19.18 -15.20 -15.10
CA VAL A 489 -18.57 -15.14 -16.43
C VAL A 489 -19.38 -15.97 -17.41
N THR A 490 -19.55 -15.48 -18.64
CA THR A 490 -20.02 -16.27 -19.77
C THR A 490 -18.82 -16.83 -20.53
N LEU A 491 -18.76 -18.15 -20.62
CA LEU A 491 -17.76 -18.91 -21.35
C LEU A 491 -18.29 -19.26 -22.74
N TYR A 492 -17.54 -18.95 -23.78
CA TYR A 492 -17.79 -19.35 -25.17
C TYR A 492 -16.80 -20.44 -25.57
N TYR A 493 -17.31 -21.57 -26.04
CA TYR A 493 -16.51 -22.78 -26.25
C TYR A 493 -17.00 -23.60 -27.44
N THR A 494 -16.13 -24.40 -28.04
CA THR A 494 -16.46 -25.20 -29.24
C THR A 494 -15.83 -26.60 -29.21
N PRO A 495 -16.52 -27.65 -29.70
CA PRO A 495 -15.92 -28.98 -29.86
C PRO A 495 -14.96 -29.05 -31.05
N LYS A 496 -14.93 -28.01 -31.89
CA LYS A 496 -14.03 -27.85 -33.03
C LYS A 496 -12.63 -27.45 -32.56
N LEU A 497 -11.92 -28.43 -31.99
CA LEU A 497 -10.58 -28.24 -31.44
C LEU A 497 -9.62 -27.62 -32.45
N ARG A 498 -8.85 -26.65 -31.97
CA ARG A 498 -7.81 -25.95 -32.74
C ARG A 498 -6.48 -26.70 -32.68
N ALA A 499 -5.52 -26.24 -33.47
CA ALA A 499 -4.24 -26.93 -33.65
C ALA A 499 -3.37 -27.01 -32.37
N ASN A 500 -3.63 -26.16 -31.37
CA ASN A 500 -2.84 -26.11 -30.12
C ASN A 500 -3.76 -25.94 -28.91
N ASP A 501 -3.35 -26.49 -27.77
CA ASP A 501 -3.92 -26.13 -26.47
C ASP A 501 -3.18 -24.90 -25.91
N ALA A 502 -3.91 -24.01 -25.24
CA ALA A 502 -3.38 -22.81 -24.59
C ALA A 502 -3.25 -23.00 -23.06
N ALA A 503 -2.33 -22.27 -22.46
CA ALA A 503 -2.16 -22.13 -21.02
C ALA A 503 -1.71 -20.70 -20.68
N ILE A 504 -1.89 -20.25 -19.43
CA ILE A 504 -1.33 -19.00 -18.91
C ILE A 504 -0.16 -19.34 -17.99
N MET A 505 0.98 -18.68 -18.16
CA MET A 505 2.10 -18.76 -17.23
C MET A 505 2.25 -17.51 -16.37
N GLN A 506 2.60 -17.72 -15.10
CA GLN A 506 2.92 -16.67 -14.13
C GLN A 506 4.44 -16.52 -14.00
N THR A 507 4.91 -15.28 -13.96
CA THR A 507 6.30 -14.90 -13.60
C THR A 507 6.28 -13.75 -12.59
N GLY A 508 7.45 -13.33 -12.11
CA GLY A 508 7.58 -12.27 -11.11
C GLY A 508 8.22 -12.76 -9.82
N GLN A 509 7.86 -12.12 -8.70
CA GLN A 509 8.58 -12.23 -7.43
C GLN A 509 7.62 -12.52 -6.26
N SER A 510 7.89 -13.62 -5.56
CA SER A 510 7.09 -14.14 -4.43
C SER A 510 7.65 -13.75 -3.05
N HIS A 511 8.59 -12.80 -3.00
CA HIS A 511 9.09 -12.16 -1.78
C HIS A 511 9.19 -10.65 -1.98
N ILE A 512 8.47 -9.87 -1.18
CA ILE A 512 8.43 -8.41 -1.24
C ILE A 512 8.60 -7.86 0.18
N GLU A 513 9.52 -6.89 0.32
CA GLU A 513 9.74 -6.09 1.52
C GLU A 513 10.07 -4.65 1.06
N ILE A 514 9.07 -3.77 1.01
CA ILE A 514 9.18 -2.40 0.52
C ILE A 514 9.25 -1.45 1.73
N PRO A 515 10.39 -0.77 1.99
CA PRO A 515 10.50 0.19 3.08
C PRO A 515 9.49 1.35 2.94
N PRO A 516 9.12 2.04 4.03
CA PRO A 516 8.28 3.24 3.97
C PRO A 516 9.01 4.42 3.30
N GLY A 517 8.25 5.40 2.80
CA GLY A 517 8.78 6.69 2.38
C GLY A 517 9.63 6.70 1.09
N GLN A 518 9.58 5.66 0.26
CA GLN A 518 10.42 5.56 -0.94
C GLN A 518 9.78 6.23 -2.15
N GLN A 519 10.53 7.13 -2.80
CA GLN A 519 10.16 7.78 -4.06
C GLN A 519 10.17 6.82 -5.27
N SER A 520 10.96 5.75 -5.18
CA SER A 520 10.98 4.61 -6.09
C SER A 520 11.74 3.46 -5.41
N TYR A 521 11.12 2.28 -5.28
CA TYR A 521 11.76 1.05 -4.80
C TYR A 521 11.56 -0.05 -5.84
N THR A 522 12.64 -0.74 -6.25
CA THR A 522 12.59 -1.72 -7.35
C THR A 522 12.71 -3.15 -6.82
N VAL A 523 11.79 -4.02 -7.26
CA VAL A 523 11.82 -5.46 -7.02
C VAL A 523 11.95 -6.16 -8.38
N VAL A 524 12.73 -7.23 -8.43
CA VAL A 524 12.95 -8.03 -9.65
C VAL A 524 12.63 -9.49 -9.38
N GLY A 525 11.94 -10.13 -10.32
CA GLY A 525 11.72 -11.57 -10.36
C GLY A 525 12.27 -12.16 -11.65
N LYS A 526 13.03 -13.27 -11.56
CA LYS A 526 13.74 -13.85 -12.71
C LYS A 526 13.41 -15.31 -12.95
N CYS A 527 12.79 -15.58 -14.09
CA CYS A 527 12.81 -16.91 -14.69
C CYS A 527 14.16 -17.12 -15.38
N HIS A 528 15.18 -17.51 -14.61
CA HIS A 528 16.54 -17.72 -15.13
C HIS A 528 16.59 -18.77 -16.24
N SER A 529 17.59 -18.64 -17.13
CA SER A 529 17.87 -19.55 -18.25
C SER A 529 18.10 -21.03 -17.85
N GLU A 530 18.39 -21.31 -16.58
CA GLU A 530 18.39 -22.67 -16.02
C GLU A 530 16.96 -23.20 -15.84
N CYS A 531 16.05 -22.38 -15.30
CA CYS A 531 14.66 -22.76 -15.06
C CYS A 531 13.87 -22.88 -16.36
N SER A 532 13.98 -21.92 -17.28
CA SER A 532 13.27 -22.01 -18.56
C SER A 532 13.70 -23.26 -19.35
N ARG A 533 14.97 -23.68 -19.26
CA ARG A 533 15.48 -24.92 -19.88
C ARG A 533 14.96 -26.21 -19.22
N LYS A 534 14.48 -26.15 -17.97
CA LYS A 534 13.81 -27.27 -17.27
C LYS A 534 12.29 -27.28 -17.51
N LEU A 535 11.67 -26.10 -17.51
CA LEU A 535 10.22 -25.91 -17.57
C LEU A 535 9.67 -25.92 -19.01
N ILE A 536 10.37 -25.24 -19.93
CA ILE A 536 10.02 -25.14 -21.35
C ILE A 536 10.76 -26.25 -22.09
N GLN A 537 10.02 -27.25 -22.58
CA GLN A 537 10.57 -28.44 -23.23
C GLN A 537 10.80 -28.24 -24.74
N ALA A 538 10.02 -27.35 -25.35
CA ALA A 538 10.06 -26.95 -26.75
C ALA A 538 9.50 -25.52 -26.90
N PRO A 539 9.68 -24.81 -28.04
CA PRO A 539 9.30 -23.41 -28.16
C PRO A 539 7.85 -23.12 -27.80
N ILE A 540 7.60 -22.08 -26.99
CA ILE A 540 6.27 -21.55 -26.68
C ILE A 540 6.08 -20.20 -27.37
N ASN A 541 4.83 -19.88 -27.71
CA ASN A 541 4.47 -18.68 -28.45
C ASN A 541 3.42 -17.91 -27.63
N ILE A 542 3.82 -16.76 -27.09
CA ILE A 542 3.00 -15.90 -26.22
C ILE A 542 2.10 -15.02 -27.11
N PHE A 543 0.80 -15.04 -26.87
CA PHE A 543 -0.20 -14.28 -27.63
C PHE A 543 -0.90 -13.18 -26.81
N TRP A 544 -0.73 -13.19 -25.48
CA TRP A 544 -1.18 -12.13 -24.58
C TRP A 544 -0.29 -12.02 -23.35
N ALA A 545 -0.16 -10.82 -22.79
CA ALA A 545 0.44 -10.59 -21.48
C ALA A 545 -0.24 -9.45 -20.70
N THR A 546 -0.16 -9.49 -19.37
CA THR A 546 -0.55 -8.40 -18.46
C THR A 546 0.33 -8.36 -17.21
N ASN A 547 0.32 -7.23 -16.52
CA ASN A 547 1.10 -6.91 -15.33
C ASN A 547 0.21 -6.77 -14.08
N HIS A 548 0.73 -7.14 -12.90
CA HIS A 548 -0.01 -7.07 -11.64
C HIS A 548 0.88 -6.68 -10.44
N MET A 549 0.48 -5.58 -9.78
CA MET A 549 0.98 -4.99 -8.53
C MET A 549 -0.20 -4.32 -7.82
N HIS A 550 -0.11 -3.98 -6.53
CA HIS A 550 -1.16 -3.22 -5.82
C HIS A 550 -0.89 -1.69 -5.85
N TYR A 551 -1.45 -0.94 -4.88
CA TYR A 551 -1.54 0.53 -4.89
C TYR A 551 -0.21 1.30 -4.78
N LEU A 552 0.91 0.65 -4.46
CA LEU A 552 2.23 1.29 -4.52
C LEU A 552 2.87 1.11 -5.91
N GLY A 553 2.41 0.14 -6.70
CA GLY A 553 2.92 -0.15 -8.04
C GLY A 553 2.81 1.05 -8.98
N HIS A 554 3.92 1.41 -9.63
CA HIS A 554 4.02 2.59 -10.49
C HIS A 554 4.60 2.32 -11.88
N GLU A 555 5.55 1.40 -12.00
CA GLU A 555 6.12 0.97 -13.30
C GLU A 555 6.31 -0.54 -13.28
N MET A 556 5.98 -1.21 -14.39
CA MET A 556 6.25 -2.65 -14.53
C MET A 556 6.60 -3.06 -15.96
N SER A 557 7.63 -3.89 -16.10
CA SER A 557 8.00 -4.49 -17.39
C SER A 557 8.38 -5.96 -17.28
N ILE A 558 8.06 -6.71 -18.33
CA ILE A 558 8.47 -8.10 -18.54
C ILE A 558 9.32 -8.14 -19.81
N GLN A 559 10.58 -8.56 -19.67
CA GLN A 559 11.57 -8.60 -20.75
C GLN A 559 12.12 -10.01 -20.92
N VAL A 560 12.48 -10.38 -22.16
CA VAL A 560 13.08 -11.68 -22.48
C VAL A 560 14.48 -11.48 -23.02
N TYR A 561 15.43 -12.23 -22.48
CA TYR A 561 16.85 -12.23 -22.84
C TYR A 561 17.24 -13.61 -23.38
N ARG A 562 17.86 -13.66 -24.56
CA ARG A 562 18.34 -14.88 -25.21
C ARG A 562 19.86 -14.90 -25.21
N ASP A 563 20.45 -15.94 -24.64
CA ASP A 563 21.91 -16.07 -24.44
C ASP A 563 22.57 -14.83 -23.78
N GLY A 564 21.83 -14.19 -22.87
CA GLY A 564 22.25 -12.96 -22.16
C GLY A 564 22.06 -11.64 -22.93
N VAL A 565 21.56 -11.68 -24.16
CA VAL A 565 21.25 -10.50 -24.99
C VAL A 565 19.75 -10.21 -24.95
N PHE A 566 19.36 -8.94 -24.82
CA PHE A 566 17.95 -8.54 -24.91
C PHE A 566 17.35 -9.00 -26.25
N TYR A 567 16.26 -9.77 -26.18
CA TYR A 567 15.58 -10.33 -27.36
C TYR A 567 14.29 -9.56 -27.66
N THR A 568 13.44 -9.33 -26.65
CA THR A 568 12.21 -8.56 -26.79
C THR A 568 11.69 -8.10 -25.43
N GLU A 569 10.89 -7.05 -25.44
CA GLU A 569 9.99 -6.71 -24.36
C GLU A 569 8.62 -7.38 -24.61
N LEU A 570 7.89 -7.70 -23.54
CA LEU A 570 6.53 -8.24 -23.60
C LEU A 570 5.54 -7.21 -23.06
N THR A 571 5.80 -6.66 -21.87
CA THR A 571 5.00 -5.58 -21.25
C THR A 571 5.92 -4.45 -20.84
N ASN A 572 5.42 -3.20 -20.90
CA ASN A 572 6.14 -2.00 -20.49
C ASN A 572 5.16 -0.90 -20.05
N ASP A 573 4.64 -1.06 -18.84
CA ASP A 573 3.73 -0.10 -18.23
C ASP A 573 4.58 0.97 -17.52
N ALA A 574 5.04 1.95 -18.29
CA ALA A 574 5.81 3.09 -17.78
C ALA A 574 5.00 4.00 -16.84
N ILE A 575 3.67 3.84 -16.82
CA ILE A 575 2.74 4.35 -15.81
C ILE A 575 1.72 3.23 -15.55
N TYR A 576 2.00 2.38 -14.57
CA TYR A 576 1.08 1.36 -14.10
C TYR A 576 -0.07 1.97 -13.28
N ASN A 577 -1.25 1.34 -13.33
CA ASN A 577 -2.34 1.62 -12.41
C ASN A 577 -3.12 0.34 -12.08
N TYR A 578 -3.29 0.05 -10.78
CA TYR A 578 -3.99 -1.14 -10.29
C TYR A 578 -5.45 -1.21 -10.78
N ASP A 579 -6.19 -0.10 -10.67
CA ASP A 579 -7.59 -0.03 -11.12
C ASP A 579 -7.72 0.13 -12.65
N SER A 580 -6.63 -0.04 -13.42
CA SER A 580 -6.59 0.14 -14.88
C SER A 580 -5.46 -0.67 -15.56
N PRO A 581 -5.45 -2.01 -15.42
CA PRO A 581 -4.42 -2.86 -16.00
C PRO A 581 -4.39 -2.80 -17.54
N VAL A 582 -3.26 -3.19 -18.14
CA VAL A 582 -3.01 -3.06 -19.59
C VAL A 582 -2.86 -4.43 -20.26
N GLU A 583 -3.78 -4.75 -21.17
CA GLU A 583 -3.70 -5.97 -22.00
C GLU A 583 -2.76 -5.83 -23.19
N ASN A 584 -1.65 -6.56 -23.17
CA ASN A 584 -0.70 -6.61 -24.29
C ASN A 584 -1.08 -7.80 -25.21
N LYS A 585 -1.89 -7.54 -26.25
CA LYS A 585 -2.40 -8.55 -27.22
C LYS A 585 -1.51 -8.60 -28.47
N TYR A 586 -0.91 -9.76 -28.78
CA TYR A 586 0.01 -9.90 -29.93
C TYR A 586 -0.66 -10.60 -31.13
N SER A 587 -0.83 -9.87 -32.24
CA SER A 587 -1.34 -10.43 -33.51
C SER A 587 -0.36 -11.39 -34.19
N THR A 588 0.94 -11.26 -33.90
CA THR A 588 1.99 -12.24 -34.19
C THR A 588 2.58 -12.68 -32.85
N ALA A 589 2.37 -13.95 -32.48
CA ALA A 589 2.78 -14.45 -31.18
C ALA A 589 4.31 -14.44 -30.99
N VAL A 590 4.76 -14.06 -29.80
CA VAL A 590 6.17 -13.86 -29.46
C VAL A 590 6.79 -15.18 -28.98
N GLN A 591 7.86 -15.64 -29.63
CA GLN A 591 8.43 -16.96 -29.35
C GLN A 591 9.53 -16.95 -28.28
N VAL A 592 9.29 -17.69 -27.20
CA VAL A 592 10.25 -17.96 -26.12
C VAL A 592 10.76 -19.40 -26.23
N LEU A 593 12.06 -19.58 -26.00
CA LEU A 593 12.80 -20.83 -26.20
C LEU A 593 13.29 -21.44 -24.87
N PRO A 594 13.51 -22.77 -24.82
CA PRO A 594 14.21 -23.43 -23.71
C PRO A 594 15.61 -22.81 -23.49
N GLY A 595 15.76 -22.06 -22.39
CA GLY A 595 17.02 -21.37 -22.05
C GLY A 595 17.01 -19.86 -22.20
N ASP A 596 15.92 -19.23 -22.64
CA ASP A 596 15.75 -17.78 -22.50
C ASP A 596 15.58 -17.39 -21.02
N GLU A 597 16.03 -16.20 -20.62
CA GLU A 597 15.75 -15.63 -19.29
C GLU A 597 14.59 -14.63 -19.38
N ILE A 598 13.55 -14.79 -18.56
CA ILE A 598 12.45 -13.83 -18.44
C ILE A 598 12.66 -13.00 -17.18
N VAL A 599 12.80 -11.69 -17.33
CA VAL A 599 13.04 -10.73 -16.25
C VAL A 599 11.81 -9.87 -16.06
N THR A 600 11.25 -9.92 -14.86
CA THR A 600 10.11 -9.11 -14.43
C THR A 600 10.61 -8.03 -13.49
N THR A 601 10.38 -6.76 -13.81
CA THR A 601 10.80 -5.62 -13.00
C THR A 601 9.57 -4.83 -12.54
N CYS A 602 9.42 -4.67 -11.24
CA CYS A 602 8.32 -3.95 -10.60
C CYS A 602 8.90 -2.76 -9.82
N LYS A 603 8.33 -1.56 -9.94
CA LYS A 603 8.73 -0.39 -9.15
C LYS A 603 7.55 0.18 -8.35
N PHE A 604 7.82 0.48 -7.09
CA PHE A 604 6.84 0.91 -6.11
C PHE A 604 7.14 2.32 -5.56
N LYS A 605 6.10 3.05 -5.17
CA LYS A 605 6.15 4.36 -4.51
C LYS A 605 5.49 4.30 -3.15
N SER A 606 6.28 4.19 -2.08
CA SER A 606 5.79 4.01 -0.70
C SER A 606 5.74 5.28 0.14
N LEU A 607 5.77 6.46 -0.50
CA LEU A 607 5.67 7.79 0.14
C LEU A 607 4.49 7.92 1.11
N SER A 608 3.37 7.26 0.81
CA SER A 608 2.13 7.26 1.61
C SER A 608 2.10 6.23 2.75
N ARG A 609 3.05 5.29 2.81
CA ARG A 609 3.08 4.21 3.80
C ARG A 609 3.99 4.59 4.98
N PRO A 610 3.50 4.60 6.24
CA PRO A 610 4.31 4.88 7.43
C PRO A 610 5.07 3.66 7.98
N LYS A 611 4.95 2.50 7.32
CA LYS A 611 5.57 1.21 7.69
C LYS A 611 6.02 0.48 6.42
N THR A 612 6.88 -0.53 6.58
CA THR A 612 7.22 -1.48 5.53
C THR A 612 5.96 -2.19 5.03
N THR A 613 5.81 -2.30 3.71
CA THR A 613 4.77 -3.10 3.05
C THR A 613 5.41 -4.40 2.57
N PHE A 614 4.75 -5.54 2.81
CA PHE A 614 5.27 -6.88 2.50
C PHE A 614 4.50 -7.51 1.33
N TYR A 615 4.95 -8.69 0.90
CA TYR A 615 4.13 -9.58 0.07
C TYR A 615 2.85 -9.98 0.82
N GLY A 616 1.70 -9.85 0.18
CA GLY A 616 0.42 -10.31 0.74
C GLY A 616 -0.74 -10.17 -0.24
N ASP A 617 -1.86 -10.85 0.07
CA ASP A 617 -3.02 -10.93 -0.81
C ASP A 617 -3.90 -9.66 -0.75
N ALA A 618 -3.86 -8.91 0.35
CA ALA A 618 -4.67 -7.71 0.54
C ALA A 618 -4.15 -6.52 -0.28
N THR A 619 -5.05 -5.64 -0.74
CA THR A 619 -4.68 -4.46 -1.55
C THR A 619 -3.86 -3.40 -0.78
N SER A 620 -3.73 -3.57 0.55
CA SER A 620 -2.83 -2.80 1.42
C SER A 620 -1.42 -3.39 1.54
N ASP A 621 -1.25 -4.69 1.23
CA ASP A 621 0.03 -5.36 0.97
C ASP A 621 0.45 -5.15 -0.51
N GLU A 622 1.50 -5.84 -0.99
CA GLU A 622 1.98 -5.71 -2.38
C GLU A 622 2.25 -7.03 -3.12
N MET A 623 2.28 -6.92 -4.46
CA MET A 623 2.54 -8.00 -5.41
C MET A 623 3.46 -7.56 -6.55
N CYS A 624 4.06 -8.53 -7.24
CA CYS A 624 4.91 -8.31 -8.41
C CYS A 624 4.78 -9.52 -9.35
N PHE A 625 3.71 -9.59 -10.14
CA PHE A 625 3.43 -10.74 -11.02
C PHE A 625 3.09 -10.35 -12.44
N GLY A 626 3.64 -11.10 -13.39
CA GLY A 626 3.31 -11.03 -14.81
C GLY A 626 2.58 -12.28 -15.27
N PHE A 627 1.49 -12.14 -16.01
CA PHE A 627 0.73 -13.26 -16.56
C PHE A 627 0.81 -13.25 -18.08
N MET A 628 1.10 -14.40 -18.70
CA MET A 628 1.31 -14.52 -20.16
C MET A 628 0.58 -15.75 -20.71
N ALA A 629 -0.33 -15.55 -21.66
CA ALA A 629 -1.01 -16.66 -22.33
C ALA A 629 -0.18 -17.16 -23.53
N PHE A 630 0.06 -18.47 -23.59
CA PHE A 630 0.95 -19.10 -24.56
C PHE A 630 0.38 -20.40 -25.15
N TYR A 631 0.96 -20.84 -26.27
CA TYR A 631 0.73 -22.16 -26.85
C TYR A 631 2.02 -22.72 -27.51
N PRO A 632 2.17 -24.06 -27.62
CA PRO A 632 1.31 -25.11 -27.07
C PRO A 632 1.51 -25.29 -25.55
N ALA A 633 0.44 -25.50 -24.80
CA ALA A 633 0.47 -25.75 -23.35
C ALA A 633 1.38 -26.93 -22.97
N ALA A 634 1.35 -28.01 -23.77
CA ALA A 634 2.16 -29.21 -23.55
C ALA A 634 3.68 -28.95 -23.55
N ASN A 635 4.14 -27.83 -24.12
CA ASN A 635 5.56 -27.47 -24.14
C ASN A 635 6.04 -26.87 -22.80
N MET A 636 5.14 -26.47 -21.88
CA MET A 636 5.46 -26.01 -20.53
C MET A 636 4.37 -26.43 -19.53
N PRO A 637 4.36 -27.72 -19.08
CA PRO A 637 3.32 -28.26 -18.19
C PRO A 637 3.25 -27.59 -16.80
N PHE A 638 4.37 -27.02 -16.34
CA PHE A 638 4.46 -26.26 -15.10
C PHE A 638 4.52 -24.77 -15.42
N SER A 639 3.35 -24.15 -15.59
CA SER A 639 3.19 -22.77 -16.06
C SER A 639 3.48 -21.71 -14.97
N THR A 640 4.54 -21.89 -14.18
CA THR A 640 4.98 -20.92 -13.16
C THR A 640 6.50 -20.82 -13.18
N CYS A 641 7.00 -19.61 -13.34
CA CYS A 641 8.44 -19.31 -13.29
C CYS A 641 8.67 -17.96 -12.60
N THR A 642 8.41 -17.94 -11.29
CA THR A 642 8.71 -16.83 -10.38
C THR A 642 10.09 -17.01 -9.74
N ALA A 643 10.53 -16.01 -8.98
CA ALA A 643 11.60 -16.14 -8.00
C ALA A 643 11.08 -15.89 -6.58
N TRP A 644 11.83 -16.33 -5.57
CA TRP A 644 11.75 -15.88 -4.17
C TRP A 644 13.11 -15.25 -3.87
N LYS A 645 13.16 -13.91 -3.79
CA LYS A 645 14.40 -13.12 -3.91
C LYS A 645 15.23 -13.57 -5.11
N ASP A 646 16.52 -13.90 -4.93
CA ASP A 646 17.40 -14.46 -5.96
C ASP A 646 17.23 -15.98 -6.18
N ILE A 647 16.40 -16.68 -5.38
CA ILE A 647 16.16 -18.12 -5.52
C ILE A 647 15.09 -18.38 -6.58
N PRO A 648 15.39 -19.08 -7.70
CA PRO A 648 14.39 -19.38 -8.71
C PRO A 648 13.39 -20.42 -8.17
N THR A 649 12.08 -20.18 -8.25
CA THR A 649 11.10 -21.11 -7.62
C THR A 649 11.07 -22.48 -8.30
N CYS A 650 11.53 -22.61 -9.55
CA CYS A 650 11.69 -23.92 -10.19
C CYS A 650 12.66 -24.85 -9.44
N ASN A 651 13.68 -24.30 -8.76
CA ASN A 651 14.63 -25.10 -7.96
C ASN A 651 14.03 -25.55 -6.62
N LEU A 652 12.92 -24.94 -6.21
CA LEU A 652 12.13 -25.41 -5.08
C LEU A 652 11.33 -26.65 -5.50
N TRP A 653 10.52 -26.52 -6.56
CA TRP A 653 9.58 -27.56 -6.97
C TRP A 653 10.21 -28.74 -7.72
N LEU A 654 11.21 -28.51 -8.57
CA LEU A 654 11.78 -29.54 -9.46
C LEU A 654 12.99 -30.27 -8.87
N THR A 655 13.89 -29.56 -8.18
CA THR A 655 15.11 -30.16 -7.61
C THR A 655 15.03 -30.37 -6.09
N GLN A 656 14.13 -29.67 -5.38
CA GLN A 656 14.07 -29.64 -3.91
C GLN A 656 15.41 -29.27 -3.25
N GLU A 657 16.28 -28.61 -4.03
CA GLU A 657 17.67 -28.36 -3.73
C GLU A 657 18.13 -27.07 -4.43
N HIS A 658 18.87 -26.22 -3.71
CA HIS A 658 19.51 -25.01 -4.24
C HIS A 658 20.83 -24.75 -3.50
N ASN A 659 21.92 -24.46 -4.23
CA ASN A 659 23.26 -24.22 -3.71
C ASN A 659 23.71 -25.28 -2.67
N ASP A 660 23.66 -26.55 -3.05
CA ASP A 660 23.93 -27.74 -2.23
C ASP A 660 23.02 -27.93 -0.98
N CYS A 661 22.05 -27.03 -0.73
CA CYS A 661 21.06 -27.20 0.32
C CYS A 661 19.82 -27.93 -0.19
N LYS A 662 19.55 -29.11 0.37
CA LYS A 662 18.28 -29.84 0.23
C LYS A 662 17.23 -29.27 1.19
N TRP A 663 16.68 -28.12 0.84
CA TRP A 663 15.84 -27.31 1.72
C TRP A 663 14.58 -28.04 2.22
N ALA A 664 13.95 -28.87 1.39
CA ALA A 664 12.75 -29.63 1.78
C ALA A 664 13.08 -30.73 2.81
N ASP A 665 14.13 -31.50 2.54
CA ASP A 665 14.72 -32.50 3.45
C ASP A 665 15.15 -31.87 4.79
N PHE A 666 15.64 -30.62 4.75
CA PHE A 666 16.04 -29.84 5.92
C PHE A 666 14.83 -29.35 6.73
N ILE A 667 13.79 -28.79 6.09
CA ILE A 667 12.56 -28.39 6.80
C ILE A 667 11.92 -29.59 7.52
N LEU A 668 11.85 -30.74 6.85
CA LEU A 668 11.25 -31.96 7.41
C LEU A 668 12.15 -32.69 8.40
N ILE A 669 13.40 -32.23 8.61
CA ILE A 669 14.38 -32.84 9.53
C ILE A 669 14.55 -34.35 9.23
N ASN A 670 14.43 -34.76 7.96
CA ASN A 670 14.41 -36.18 7.58
C ASN A 670 15.81 -36.80 7.57
N VAL A 671 16.83 -36.02 7.19
CA VAL A 671 18.23 -36.43 7.06
C VAL A 671 19.03 -36.33 8.36
N ASN A 672 20.02 -37.20 8.51
CA ASN A 672 20.89 -37.25 9.70
C ASN A 672 21.69 -35.96 9.93
N ASP A 673 22.06 -35.23 8.86
CA ASP A 673 22.83 -34.00 9.01
C ASP A 673 21.97 -32.86 9.57
N THR A 674 20.73 -32.72 9.10
CA THR A 674 19.77 -31.80 9.72
C THR A 674 19.49 -32.15 11.18
N LYS A 675 19.38 -33.44 11.52
CA LYS A 675 19.21 -33.89 12.91
C LYS A 675 20.42 -33.46 13.76
N ARG A 676 21.65 -33.68 13.27
CA ARG A 676 22.88 -33.18 13.90
C ARG A 676 22.82 -31.66 14.11
N VAL A 677 22.56 -30.88 13.06
CA VAL A 677 22.48 -29.40 13.13
C VAL A 677 21.43 -28.94 14.13
N LYS A 678 20.24 -29.58 14.15
CA LYS A 678 19.17 -29.30 15.10
C LYS A 678 19.59 -29.60 16.54
N ASP A 679 20.12 -30.80 16.79
CA ASP A 679 20.52 -31.23 18.13
C ASP A 679 21.71 -30.40 18.65
N GLU A 680 22.63 -29.99 17.77
CA GLU A 680 23.77 -29.12 18.06
C GLU A 680 23.33 -27.69 18.41
N VAL A 681 22.35 -27.12 17.69
CA VAL A 681 21.72 -25.83 18.07
C VAL A 681 20.94 -25.97 19.37
N MET A 682 20.07 -26.98 19.52
CA MET A 682 19.21 -27.15 20.69
C MET A 682 19.97 -27.53 21.97
N ALA A 683 21.23 -27.99 21.87
CA ALA A 683 22.12 -28.22 23.00
C ALA A 683 22.81 -26.93 23.51
N ASN A 684 23.11 -25.98 22.61
CA ASN A 684 23.90 -24.78 22.91
C ASN A 684 23.06 -23.49 23.01
N CYS A 685 21.95 -23.42 22.29
CA CYS A 685 21.02 -22.29 22.22
C CYS A 685 19.75 -22.54 23.03
N LYS A 686 19.05 -21.45 23.41
CA LYS A 686 17.80 -21.52 24.18
C LYS A 686 16.71 -20.72 23.46
N PRO A 687 15.61 -21.37 23.02
CA PRO A 687 14.45 -20.65 22.49
C PRO A 687 13.98 -19.58 23.48
N PHE A 688 13.78 -18.35 22.98
CA PHE A 688 13.40 -17.17 23.78
C PHE A 688 14.37 -16.79 24.93
N GLY A 689 15.60 -17.34 24.94
CA GLY A 689 16.65 -16.98 25.89
C GLY A 689 17.59 -15.90 25.37
N ASN A 690 18.47 -15.41 26.25
CA ASN A 690 19.58 -14.54 25.86
C ASN A 690 20.60 -15.32 25.01
N CYS A 691 21.32 -14.63 24.13
CA CYS A 691 22.43 -15.21 23.38
C CYS A 691 23.52 -15.74 24.32
N LEU A 692 23.75 -17.06 24.29
CA LEU A 692 24.82 -17.72 25.03
C LEU A 692 26.11 -17.72 24.20
N SER A 693 27.27 -17.68 24.86
CA SER A 693 28.60 -17.75 24.21
C SER A 693 28.76 -18.96 23.31
N GLU A 694 28.31 -20.11 23.80
CA GLU A 694 28.28 -21.42 23.16
C GLU A 694 27.30 -21.46 21.98
N CYS A 695 26.12 -20.85 22.12
CA CYS A 695 25.16 -20.68 21.03
C CYS A 695 25.76 -19.82 19.91
N LYS A 696 26.33 -18.66 20.26
CA LYS A 696 26.92 -17.73 19.28
C LYS A 696 28.05 -18.38 18.49
N ALA A 697 28.93 -19.11 19.14
CA ALA A 697 30.03 -19.83 18.49
C ALA A 697 29.51 -20.95 17.56
N THR A 698 28.53 -21.74 18.02
CA THR A 698 27.87 -22.79 17.24
C THR A 698 27.22 -22.21 15.97
N LEU A 699 26.46 -21.14 16.11
CA LEU A 699 25.79 -20.47 14.99
C LEU A 699 26.80 -19.82 14.03
N GLN A 700 27.86 -19.17 14.53
CA GLN A 700 28.91 -18.61 13.67
C GLN A 700 29.54 -19.66 12.75
N VAL A 701 29.77 -20.89 13.24
CA VAL A 701 30.22 -22.01 12.40
C VAL A 701 29.14 -22.46 11.43
N LEU A 702 27.90 -22.69 11.91
CA LEU A 702 26.80 -23.19 11.07
C LEU A 702 26.45 -22.23 9.91
N PHE A 703 26.34 -20.93 10.15
CA PHE A 703 26.10 -19.93 9.10
C PHE A 703 27.30 -19.81 8.13
N ALA A 704 28.54 -20.02 8.59
CA ALA A 704 29.73 -19.98 7.73
C ALA A 704 29.88 -21.25 6.85
N GLU A 705 29.50 -22.43 7.36
CA GLU A 705 29.79 -23.71 6.72
C GLU A 705 28.56 -24.36 6.07
N HIS A 706 27.43 -24.48 6.77
CA HIS A 706 26.31 -25.32 6.35
C HIS A 706 25.47 -24.69 5.21
N PRO A 707 25.21 -25.39 4.08
CA PRO A 707 24.48 -24.84 2.93
C PRO A 707 23.12 -24.23 3.26
N CYS A 708 22.28 -24.93 4.03
CA CYS A 708 20.93 -24.46 4.38
C CYS A 708 20.87 -23.35 5.43
N MET A 709 22.02 -22.94 6.00
CA MET A 709 22.10 -21.87 7.01
C MET A 709 22.60 -20.55 6.38
N LYS A 710 22.53 -20.40 5.05
CA LYS A 710 23.16 -19.28 4.32
C LYS A 710 22.15 -18.40 3.60
N GLY A 711 22.22 -17.10 3.91
CA GLY A 711 21.50 -16.03 3.21
C GLY A 711 20.02 -16.35 2.98
N ASP A 712 19.58 -16.15 1.75
CA ASP A 712 18.18 -16.33 1.35
C ASP A 712 17.67 -17.76 1.46
N VAL A 713 18.54 -18.78 1.38
CA VAL A 713 18.10 -20.18 1.57
C VAL A 713 17.60 -20.40 3.00
N TYR A 714 18.26 -19.79 3.98
CA TYR A 714 17.87 -19.90 5.37
C TYR A 714 16.60 -19.09 5.69
N GLU A 715 16.46 -17.88 5.15
CA GLU A 715 15.26 -17.07 5.35
C GLU A 715 14.04 -17.64 4.58
N LEU A 716 14.24 -18.32 3.44
CA LEU A 716 13.20 -19.13 2.80
C LEU A 716 12.76 -20.30 3.68
N ILE A 717 13.72 -21.03 4.27
CA ILE A 717 13.45 -22.13 5.21
C ILE A 717 12.65 -21.63 6.42
N LYS A 718 12.94 -20.42 6.92
CA LYS A 718 12.12 -19.75 7.94
C LYS A 718 10.69 -19.52 7.47
N GLN A 719 10.49 -18.85 6.33
CA GLN A 719 9.15 -18.55 5.81
C GLN A 719 8.34 -19.83 5.61
N MET A 720 8.92 -20.85 4.99
CA MET A 720 8.28 -22.15 4.73
C MET A 720 7.94 -22.90 6.03
N ALA A 721 8.81 -22.87 7.05
CA ALA A 721 8.53 -23.51 8.35
C ALA A 721 7.36 -22.85 9.13
N ILE A 722 7.14 -21.55 8.90
CA ILE A 722 5.97 -20.82 9.42
C ILE A 722 4.72 -21.21 8.60
N GLN A 723 4.80 -21.15 7.27
CA GLN A 723 3.67 -21.48 6.36
C GLN A 723 3.18 -22.93 6.51
N LEU A 724 4.05 -23.88 6.84
CA LEU A 724 3.73 -25.30 7.02
C LEU A 724 3.36 -25.70 8.47
N ASP A 725 3.23 -24.73 9.39
CA ASP A 725 3.04 -24.96 10.85
C ASP A 725 4.01 -26.00 11.45
N ASN A 726 5.26 -26.03 10.96
CA ASN A 726 6.26 -27.00 11.39
C ASN A 726 6.88 -26.58 12.73
N LYS A 727 6.18 -26.90 13.82
CA LYS A 727 6.54 -26.52 15.20
C LYS A 727 7.92 -26.98 15.65
N GLU A 728 8.46 -28.08 15.10
CA GLU A 728 9.82 -28.52 15.41
C GLU A 728 10.87 -27.60 14.75
N MET A 729 10.69 -27.27 13.48
CA MET A 729 11.55 -26.33 12.77
C MET A 729 11.38 -24.89 13.28
N GLN A 730 10.16 -24.47 13.65
CA GLN A 730 9.93 -23.19 14.34
C GLN A 730 10.69 -23.11 15.68
N GLY A 731 10.69 -24.19 16.47
CA GLY A 731 11.46 -24.28 17.71
C GLY A 731 12.97 -24.14 17.48
N PHE A 732 13.50 -24.76 16.43
CA PHE A 732 14.89 -24.58 15.97
C PHE A 732 15.16 -23.13 15.54
N ILE A 733 14.28 -22.53 14.73
CA ILE A 733 14.40 -21.13 14.28
C ILE A 733 14.47 -20.16 15.47
N VAL A 734 13.60 -20.33 16.47
CA VAL A 734 13.61 -19.48 17.68
C VAL A 734 14.86 -19.72 18.54
N ALA A 735 15.47 -20.92 18.50
CA ALA A 735 16.77 -21.16 19.12
C ALA A 735 17.91 -20.45 18.36
N VAL A 736 17.88 -20.43 17.02
CA VAL A 736 18.86 -19.70 16.19
C VAL A 736 18.73 -18.18 16.38
N ASP A 737 17.52 -17.65 16.32
CA ASP A 737 17.29 -16.20 16.40
C ASP A 737 17.57 -15.63 17.81
N SER A 738 17.79 -16.47 18.83
CA SER A 738 18.25 -16.06 20.19
C SER A 738 19.62 -15.37 20.22
N CYS A 739 20.39 -15.40 19.12
CA CYS A 739 21.65 -14.66 18.94
C CYS A 739 21.63 -13.69 17.74
N LYS A 740 20.46 -13.44 17.11
CA LYS A 740 20.37 -12.67 15.85
C LYS A 740 20.95 -11.26 16.00
N ALA A 741 20.66 -10.57 17.10
CA ALA A 741 21.13 -9.22 17.36
C ALA A 741 22.65 -9.17 17.62
N GLU A 742 23.17 -10.08 18.42
CA GLU A 742 24.58 -10.15 18.79
C GLU A 742 25.47 -10.59 17.62
N MET A 743 24.96 -11.43 16.71
CA MET A 743 25.66 -11.80 15.48
C MET A 743 25.65 -10.65 14.46
N ALA A 744 24.53 -9.91 14.32
CA ALA A 744 24.48 -8.72 13.49
C ALA A 744 25.43 -7.61 14.01
N ALA A 745 25.52 -7.44 15.34
CA ALA A 745 26.44 -6.50 15.97
C ALA A 745 27.92 -6.87 15.71
N ASP A 746 28.29 -8.15 15.80
CA ASP A 746 29.65 -8.61 15.44
C ASP A 746 29.99 -8.30 13.98
N LEU A 747 29.06 -8.59 13.05
CA LEU A 747 29.27 -8.34 11.61
C LEU A 747 29.43 -6.84 11.32
N TYR A 748 28.61 -5.99 11.94
CA TYR A 748 28.74 -4.53 11.85
C TYR A 748 30.09 -4.03 12.36
N LEU A 749 30.55 -4.54 13.52
CA LEU A 749 31.85 -4.19 14.10
C LEU A 749 33.02 -4.71 13.25
N GLN A 750 32.90 -5.89 12.62
CA GLN A 750 33.90 -6.42 11.69
C GLN A 750 34.01 -5.56 10.43
N ASN A 751 32.88 -5.13 9.86
CA ASN A 751 32.86 -4.23 8.69
C ASN A 751 33.54 -2.89 9.01
N LEU A 752 33.20 -2.27 10.16
CA LEU A 752 33.88 -1.06 10.64
C LEU A 752 35.40 -1.26 10.83
N GLN A 753 35.84 -2.43 11.29
CA GLN A 753 37.27 -2.74 11.42
C GLN A 753 37.95 -2.88 10.05
N ASN A 754 37.28 -3.51 9.08
CA ASN A 754 37.79 -3.65 7.72
C ASN A 754 37.92 -2.27 7.02
N ASP A 755 36.92 -1.39 7.12
CA ASP A 755 36.98 -0.02 6.59
C ASP A 755 38.14 0.78 7.20
N ASN A 756 38.39 0.65 8.51
CA ASN A 756 39.52 1.28 9.19
C ASN A 756 40.90 0.79 8.72
N THR A 757 40.99 -0.39 8.06
CA THR A 757 42.27 -0.86 7.49
C THR A 757 42.53 -0.38 6.06
N ASN A 758 41.50 0.07 5.32
CA ASN A 758 41.64 0.66 3.98
C ASN A 758 41.97 2.17 3.98
N GLY A 759 41.82 2.84 5.14
CA GLY A 759 42.66 3.96 5.56
C GLY A 759 42.73 5.23 4.70
N SER A 760 41.91 6.22 5.03
CA SER A 760 42.18 7.63 4.69
C SER A 760 41.85 8.64 5.81
N ASP A 761 40.85 8.37 6.66
CA ASP A 761 40.34 9.38 7.61
C ASP A 761 40.50 9.01 9.09
N ARG A 762 41.39 9.72 9.81
CA ARG A 762 41.66 9.52 11.25
C ARG A 762 40.87 10.44 12.18
N LEU A 763 40.02 11.32 11.65
CA LEU A 763 39.16 12.20 12.46
C LEU A 763 37.77 11.59 12.69
N GLY A 764 37.22 10.85 11.71
CA GLY A 764 35.91 10.20 11.82
C GLY A 764 35.85 8.99 12.76
N SER A 765 36.99 8.37 13.11
CA SER A 765 37.01 7.17 13.96
C SER A 765 36.72 7.45 15.44
N ILE A 766 36.92 8.68 15.91
CA ILE A 766 36.64 9.07 17.30
C ILE A 766 35.13 9.31 17.50
N SER A 767 34.46 9.93 16.52
CA SER A 767 33.00 10.11 16.55
C SER A 767 32.27 8.78 16.35
N SER A 768 32.74 7.89 15.47
CA SER A 768 32.13 6.56 15.34
C SER A 768 32.32 5.69 16.59
N LEU A 769 33.46 5.78 17.30
CA LEU A 769 33.64 5.13 18.60
C LEU A 769 32.69 5.66 19.68
N LEU A 770 32.44 6.98 19.72
CA LEU A 770 31.47 7.59 20.65
C LEU A 770 30.03 7.13 20.35
N VAL A 771 29.62 7.14 19.08
CA VAL A 771 28.31 6.61 18.66
C VAL A 771 28.20 5.11 18.96
N SER A 772 29.26 4.33 18.73
CA SER A 772 29.30 2.90 19.07
C SER A 772 29.12 2.65 20.58
N LEU A 773 29.70 3.50 21.44
CA LEU A 773 29.51 3.39 22.89
C LEU A 773 28.07 3.69 23.29
N ILE A 774 27.44 4.71 22.67
CA ILE A 774 26.04 5.09 22.91
C ILE A 774 25.10 3.98 22.45
N VAL A 775 25.30 3.42 21.25
CA VAL A 775 24.50 2.29 20.74
C VAL A 775 24.67 1.05 21.62
N TYR A 776 25.88 0.72 22.06
CA TYR A 776 26.12 -0.37 23.01
C TYR A 776 25.45 -0.15 24.38
N MET A 777 25.32 1.12 24.82
CA MET A 777 24.58 1.50 26.04
C MET A 777 23.06 1.65 25.84
N MET A 778 22.54 1.55 24.60
CA MET A 778 21.11 1.53 24.29
C MET A 778 20.59 0.12 23.96
N ILE A 779 21.48 -0.84 23.69
CA ILE A 779 21.17 -2.26 23.45
C ILE A 779 21.22 -3.09 24.76
N LYS A 780 21.68 -2.49 25.86
CA LYS A 780 21.78 -3.10 27.20
C LYS A 780 20.79 -2.50 28.20
#